data_AF-A0A150GBZ6-F1
#
_entry.id   AF-A0A150GBZ6-F1
#
_cell.length_a   1.000
_cell.length_b   1.000
_cell.length_c   1.000
_cell.angle_alpha   90.00
_cell.angle_beta   90.00
_cell.angle_gamma   90.00
#
_symmetry.space_group_name_H-M   'P 1'
#
loop_
_entity.id
_entity.type
_entity.pdbx_description
1 polymer ?
#
loop_
_entity_poly.entity_id
_entity_poly.type
_entity_poly.pdbx_seq_one_letter_code
_entity_poly.pdbx_strand_id
1 'polypeptide(L)'
;MSSDVESGGGNDLDKYKGDDLSSKIASAVESAPVVIFGKQHCPFCVEVRRLFSQLGVPTLDFNVDVMSNGSDVWDTLKKLHSPQKTVPYVYVDKVMVGGCDATKRMQSNGELGRALAAAGVKAVLVSPANTGARLARSGVREGGSAAGGTMFHFPEVVDNRIVRLNGFWTFVICLLVAIYYKETAAHWVMGGLMVECVARLLGGSNAGPLGGLSQLVTAVADQFGSRPKFVGGAPKQFASFCAVMFGALAFFFFLVSDHEGKLVNVGLAFTCAFGMAALLDSVVDFCLGCWMFGLMIRFGLVSDTVYQTFIDSKAEVEYTYDDMNKRLNEGAPQILIRHFDDANPLVIDYKYKTKTDDMTREDFHPIKHVKLTHFVMHLGFVGLACAWNAADPVHSGLGVPAAVWYSVGIASAIWYFLWVVLYLLKMVMYPRKVAKELAHNINGNCFALPWVTLVLFAFIERERDPAFAKVLFWIGAPTSLLISIIWVAGWIALKKELEHVNASWMMMPVGNFVAAAVGPMLDSAYRDAMQLWFAFAFLMWVALFAITLYKAFVMPDYDDRVRPMLAVWVAAPAIGAIAYLSCYGPVVEVLAMGQGALGNGFNDFIFINMHWMAIALAVVLLFCFFRPYFGRLRFDMSYWAAGFPSAAMSMCAIYYNLLKPGDLSEAIAYATLFITSWLHANLLMQTLAALVRRQVFTPDYKWGPMSFMRLTHEALRGVLPKLLAEAKDCGHNEASLASLRATWAAVSMAHLEHGRHEDDVIFKTYNEFFPALTHEADVQHQDLERTVENVDRMLAAAGSAVSGPAASEITAAIEAYGTAIAAHLRWEEDHLQNMPRKYIPLALAKQIIRDCWVATPADTWHVLLPLLVESMPMLHQRVRFIKTLLWAMPERCHHFGLILAKGVDAVNWRRITAELPEIVPRGVSAVWERYY
;
A
#
# COMPACT_ATOMS: atom_id res chain seq x y z
N MET A 1 37.59 -18.00 33.39
CA MET A 1 37.49 -19.42 33.03
C MET A 1 36.19 -19.60 32.29
N SER A 2 36.29 -19.89 30.99
CA SER A 2 35.16 -20.15 30.10
C SER A 2 34.50 -21.48 30.48
N SER A 3 33.17 -21.54 30.34
CA SER A 3 32.46 -22.79 30.17
C SER A 3 31.60 -22.63 28.92
N ASP A 4 32.09 -23.23 27.85
CA ASP A 4 31.40 -23.43 26.58
C ASP A 4 30.07 -24.16 26.83
N VAL A 5 28.97 -23.60 26.32
CA VAL A 5 27.70 -24.35 26.20
C VAL A 5 27.82 -25.13 24.90
N GLU A 6 28.12 -26.41 25.03
CA GLU A 6 28.19 -27.38 23.93
C GLU A 6 26.88 -27.40 23.13
N SER A 7 26.92 -26.86 21.92
CA SER A 7 25.98 -27.17 20.86
C SER A 7 26.53 -28.37 20.07
N GLY A 8 26.16 -29.60 20.44
CA GLY A 8 26.53 -30.79 19.66
C GLY A 8 26.44 -32.11 20.40
N GLY A 9 25.28 -32.75 20.36
CA GLY A 9 25.10 -34.14 20.77
C GLY A 9 23.63 -34.53 20.75
N GLY A 10 23.21 -35.40 19.83
CA GLY A 10 21.87 -35.98 19.90
C GLY A 10 21.71 -36.69 21.24
N ASN A 11 20.69 -36.31 22.03
CA ASN A 11 20.37 -37.03 23.25
C ASN A 11 20.01 -38.46 22.88
N ASP A 12 20.87 -39.41 23.25
CA ASP A 12 20.66 -40.83 22.98
C ASP A 12 19.62 -41.38 23.96
N LEU A 13 18.53 -41.95 23.43
CA LEU A 13 17.44 -42.51 24.22
C LEU A 13 17.86 -43.78 24.96
N ASP A 14 18.95 -44.43 24.54
CA ASP A 14 19.47 -45.64 25.17
C ASP A 14 20.10 -45.40 26.55
N LYS A 15 20.25 -44.13 26.96
CA LYS A 15 20.70 -43.73 28.30
C LYS A 15 19.60 -43.78 29.37
N TYR A 16 18.33 -43.93 28.97
CA TYR A 16 17.18 -43.93 29.87
C TYR A 16 16.73 -45.35 30.23
N LYS A 17 16.23 -45.54 31.46
CA LYS A 17 15.92 -46.88 31.99
C LYS A 17 14.64 -47.44 31.38
N GLY A 18 14.63 -48.73 31.00
CA GLY A 18 13.44 -49.42 30.48
C GLY A 18 13.78 -50.60 29.58
N ASP A 19 12.98 -51.67 29.67
CA ASP A 19 13.15 -52.89 28.86
C ASP A 19 12.61 -52.73 27.43
N ASP A 20 11.70 -51.78 27.21
CA ASP A 20 11.07 -51.48 25.92
C ASP A 20 11.15 -49.98 25.57
N LEU A 21 10.86 -49.61 24.31
CA LEU A 21 11.01 -48.23 23.85
C LEU A 21 10.00 -47.27 24.50
N SER A 22 8.82 -47.77 24.88
CA SER A 22 7.79 -46.99 25.58
C SER A 22 8.25 -46.59 26.99
N SER A 23 8.85 -47.53 27.75
CA SER A 23 9.40 -47.24 29.07
C SER A 23 10.62 -46.31 29.00
N LYS A 24 11.46 -46.41 27.96
CA LYS A 24 12.55 -45.46 27.71
C LYS A 24 12.06 -44.03 27.43
N ILE A 25 11.01 -43.86 26.62
CA ILE A 25 10.38 -42.54 26.36
C ILE A 25 9.81 -41.97 27.66
N ALA A 26 9.11 -42.78 28.47
CA ALA A 26 8.59 -42.34 29.76
C ALA A 26 9.70 -41.89 30.72
N SER A 27 10.79 -42.66 30.82
CA SER A 27 11.95 -42.30 31.64
C SER A 27 12.64 -41.01 31.15
N ALA A 28 12.69 -40.76 29.84
CA ALA A 28 13.20 -39.50 29.29
C ALA A 28 12.28 -38.31 29.61
N VAL A 29 10.97 -38.49 29.48
CA VAL A 29 9.94 -37.50 29.83
C VAL A 29 9.97 -37.14 31.33
N GLU A 30 10.33 -38.09 32.20
CA GLU A 30 10.49 -37.83 33.64
C GLU A 30 11.76 -37.06 34.01
N SER A 31 12.78 -37.06 33.13
CA SER A 31 14.10 -36.53 33.45
C SER A 31 14.24 -35.02 33.32
N ALA A 32 13.32 -34.35 32.61
CA ALA A 32 13.36 -32.92 32.37
C ALA A 32 11.93 -32.33 32.35
N PRO A 33 11.76 -31.06 32.77
CA PRO A 33 10.45 -30.43 32.87
C PRO A 33 9.80 -30.16 31.51
N VAL A 34 10.60 -29.98 30.46
CA VAL A 34 10.12 -29.89 29.07
C VAL A 34 10.92 -30.85 28.20
N VAL A 35 10.22 -31.76 27.55
CA VAL A 35 10.80 -32.74 26.62
C VAL A 35 10.16 -32.60 25.25
N ILE A 36 10.98 -32.49 24.21
CA ILE A 36 10.54 -32.34 22.83
C ILE A 36 11.06 -33.52 22.03
N PHE A 37 10.17 -34.34 21.51
CA PHE A 37 10.50 -35.28 20.43
C PHE A 37 10.15 -34.63 19.11
N GLY A 38 11.17 -34.15 18.42
CA GLY A 38 11.05 -33.38 17.20
C GLY A 38 11.90 -33.94 16.08
N LYS A 39 11.90 -33.22 14.97
CA LYS A 39 12.89 -33.40 13.91
C LYS A 39 13.79 -32.19 13.86
N GLN A 40 15.06 -32.38 13.58
CA GLN A 40 16.06 -31.32 13.50
C GLN A 40 15.62 -30.21 12.54
N HIS A 41 14.94 -30.56 11.44
CA HIS A 41 14.58 -29.64 10.36
C HIS A 41 13.06 -29.44 10.15
N CYS A 42 12.23 -29.77 11.15
CA CYS A 42 10.78 -29.50 11.05
C CYS A 42 10.45 -28.07 11.51
N PRO A 43 9.78 -27.23 10.69
CA PRO A 43 9.49 -25.84 11.03
C PRO A 43 8.65 -25.72 12.31
N PHE A 44 7.71 -26.64 12.51
CA PHE A 44 6.89 -26.72 13.72
C PHE A 44 7.70 -27.10 14.97
N CYS A 45 8.75 -27.93 14.84
CA CYS A 45 9.63 -28.29 15.96
C CYS A 45 10.57 -27.13 16.31
N VAL A 46 11.14 -26.47 15.29
CA VAL A 46 11.98 -25.27 15.44
C VAL A 46 11.20 -24.16 16.12
N GLU A 47 9.94 -23.97 15.73
CA GLU A 47 9.10 -22.93 16.30
C GLU A 47 8.74 -23.18 17.77
N VAL A 48 8.49 -24.43 18.15
CA VAL A 48 8.32 -24.82 19.56
C VAL A 48 9.62 -24.63 20.36
N ARG A 49 10.77 -25.03 19.81
CA ARG A 49 12.09 -24.79 20.44
C ARG A 49 12.35 -23.30 20.63
N ARG A 50 12.04 -22.49 19.61
CA ARG A 50 12.17 -21.03 19.65
C ARG A 50 11.26 -20.44 20.70
N LEU A 51 10.02 -20.90 20.79
CA LEU A 51 9.07 -20.47 21.80
C LEU A 51 9.61 -20.71 23.22
N PHE A 52 10.07 -21.93 23.54
CA PHE A 52 10.66 -22.20 24.86
C PHE A 52 11.97 -21.44 25.10
N SER A 53 12.80 -21.26 24.07
CA SER A 53 14.02 -20.43 24.16
C SER A 53 13.71 -18.95 24.42
N GLN A 54 12.67 -18.39 23.79
CA GLN A 54 12.19 -17.01 24.04
C GLN A 54 11.66 -16.83 25.45
N LEU A 55 11.07 -17.90 26.02
CA LEU A 55 10.62 -17.95 27.41
C LEU A 55 11.77 -18.20 28.40
N GLY A 56 13.00 -18.43 27.93
CA GLY A 56 14.15 -18.76 28.78
C GLY A 56 14.05 -20.14 29.45
N VAL A 57 13.27 -21.06 28.87
CA VAL A 57 13.01 -22.40 29.41
C VAL A 57 14.00 -23.42 28.85
N PRO A 58 14.75 -24.16 29.67
CA PRO A 58 15.59 -25.26 29.21
C PRO A 58 14.73 -26.44 28.74
N THR A 59 15.02 -26.98 27.56
CA THR A 59 14.29 -28.10 26.95
C THR A 59 15.22 -29.27 26.68
N LEU A 60 14.78 -30.49 27.00
CA LEU A 60 15.44 -31.73 26.58
C LEU A 60 14.90 -32.15 25.21
N ASP A 61 15.76 -32.15 24.19
CA ASP A 61 15.33 -32.36 22.80
C ASP A 61 15.86 -33.68 22.22
N PHE A 62 14.98 -34.43 21.56
CA PHE A 62 15.26 -35.66 20.84
C PHE A 62 14.93 -35.47 19.35
N ASN A 63 15.95 -35.51 18.51
CA ASN A 63 15.83 -35.41 17.06
C ASN A 63 15.62 -36.79 16.44
N VAL A 64 14.36 -37.22 16.28
CA VAL A 64 14.03 -38.56 15.77
C VAL A 64 14.46 -38.81 14.32
N ASP A 65 14.87 -37.78 13.58
CA ASP A 65 15.43 -37.88 12.22
C ASP A 65 16.95 -38.12 12.19
N VAL A 66 17.64 -37.95 13.32
CA VAL A 66 19.11 -38.09 13.42
C VAL A 66 19.50 -39.26 14.35
N MET A 67 18.56 -39.77 15.14
CA MET A 67 18.76 -40.91 16.03
C MET A 67 18.85 -42.22 15.24
N SER A 68 19.75 -43.12 15.67
CA SER A 68 19.95 -44.45 15.07
C SER A 68 18.69 -45.34 15.12
N ASN A 69 17.85 -45.20 16.15
CA ASN A 69 16.57 -45.90 16.34
C ASN A 69 15.34 -44.98 16.12
N GLY A 70 15.52 -43.86 15.42
CA GLY A 70 14.52 -42.80 15.30
C GLY A 70 13.19 -43.19 14.63
N SER A 71 13.21 -44.14 13.68
CA SER A 71 11.97 -44.66 13.05
C SER A 71 11.08 -45.36 14.07
N ASP A 72 11.69 -46.17 14.94
CA ASP A 72 10.98 -46.98 15.93
C ASP A 72 10.43 -46.08 17.06
N VAL A 73 11.20 -45.04 17.43
CA VAL A 73 10.77 -44.00 18.38
C VAL A 73 9.54 -43.27 17.84
N TRP A 74 9.56 -42.88 16.56
CA TRP A 74 8.42 -42.22 15.95
C TRP A 74 7.20 -43.15 15.84
N ASP A 75 7.38 -44.39 15.41
CA ASP A 75 6.28 -45.36 15.34
C ASP A 75 5.65 -45.61 16.71
N THR A 76 6.46 -45.62 17.77
CA THR A 76 6.02 -45.75 19.15
C THR A 76 5.27 -44.50 19.63
N LEU A 77 5.78 -43.28 19.37
CA LEU A 77 5.08 -42.03 19.70
C LEU A 77 3.71 -41.91 19.00
N LYS A 78 3.60 -42.34 17.74
CA LYS A 78 2.31 -42.39 17.01
C LYS A 78 1.32 -43.35 17.65
N LYS A 79 1.79 -44.48 18.17
CA LYS A 79 0.95 -45.46 18.89
C LYS A 79 0.50 -44.94 20.25
N LEU A 80 1.39 -44.29 20.99
CA LEU A 80 1.12 -43.73 22.33
C LEU A 80 0.13 -42.56 22.31
N HIS A 81 0.13 -41.75 21.24
CA HIS A 81 -0.64 -40.49 21.19
C HIS A 81 -1.53 -40.36 19.93
N SER A 82 -2.32 -41.39 19.62
CA SER A 82 -3.35 -41.29 18.57
C SER A 82 -4.48 -40.32 19.01
N PRO A 83 -4.87 -39.30 18.21
CA PRO A 83 -4.74 -39.21 16.76
C PRO A 83 -3.56 -38.35 16.23
N GLN A 84 -2.60 -37.93 17.06
CA GLN A 84 -1.47 -37.12 16.60
C GLN A 84 -0.52 -37.95 15.72
N LYS A 85 -0.32 -37.51 14.47
CA LYS A 85 0.51 -38.21 13.47
C LYS A 85 1.81 -37.47 13.12
N THR A 86 1.94 -36.22 13.55
CA THR A 86 3.03 -35.30 13.16
C THR A 86 3.82 -34.81 14.39
N VAL A 87 5.10 -34.51 14.15
CA VAL A 87 6.01 -33.87 15.12
C VAL A 87 5.78 -32.34 15.16
N PRO A 88 6.11 -31.63 16.25
CA PRO A 88 6.74 -32.10 17.50
C PRO A 88 5.76 -32.85 18.41
N TYR A 89 6.28 -33.75 19.27
CA TYR A 89 5.60 -34.21 20.48
C TYR A 89 6.21 -33.47 21.66
N VAL A 90 5.41 -32.60 22.29
CA VAL A 90 5.86 -31.73 23.37
C VAL A 90 5.28 -32.23 24.69
N TYR A 91 6.15 -32.49 25.65
CA TYR A 91 5.77 -32.81 27.03
C TYR A 91 6.17 -31.65 27.94
N VAL A 92 5.27 -31.28 28.84
CA VAL A 92 5.52 -30.32 29.92
C VAL A 92 5.04 -30.97 31.21
N ASP A 93 5.92 -31.06 32.21
CA ASP A 93 5.65 -31.75 33.49
C ASP A 93 5.07 -33.17 33.31
N LYS A 94 5.72 -33.98 32.46
CA LYS A 94 5.33 -35.36 32.14
C LYS A 94 4.02 -35.52 31.38
N VAL A 95 3.28 -34.44 31.14
CA VAL A 95 2.01 -34.44 30.40
C VAL A 95 2.25 -34.05 28.94
N MET A 96 1.68 -34.83 28.01
CA MET A 96 1.73 -34.53 26.58
C MET A 96 0.83 -33.33 26.25
N VAL A 97 1.45 -32.23 25.82
CA VAL A 97 0.79 -30.97 25.43
C VAL A 97 0.25 -31.02 24.00
N GLY A 98 0.93 -31.74 23.11
CA GLY A 98 0.55 -31.87 21.69
C GLY A 98 1.64 -31.39 20.73
N GLY A 99 1.23 -31.05 19.51
CA GLY A 99 2.10 -30.47 18.47
C GLY A 99 2.20 -28.94 18.53
N CYS A 100 2.89 -28.34 17.55
CA CYS A 100 3.18 -26.90 17.54
C CYS A 100 1.94 -26.01 17.67
N ASP A 101 0.86 -26.30 16.92
CA ASP A 101 -0.38 -25.51 17.01
C ASP A 101 -1.02 -25.59 18.40
N ALA A 102 -0.92 -26.74 19.07
CA ALA A 102 -1.42 -26.92 20.43
C ALA A 102 -0.55 -26.16 21.44
N THR A 103 0.77 -26.24 21.32
CA THR A 103 1.73 -25.51 22.18
C THR A 103 1.59 -24.00 22.02
N LYS A 104 1.42 -23.50 20.79
CA LYS A 104 1.17 -22.08 20.52
C LYS A 104 -0.19 -21.61 21.00
N ARG A 105 -1.23 -22.43 20.80
CA ARG A 105 -2.55 -22.14 21.35
C ARG A 105 -2.44 -22.00 22.87
N MET A 106 -1.73 -22.94 23.50
CA MET A 106 -1.43 -22.89 24.93
C MET A 106 -0.61 -21.65 25.33
N GLN A 107 0.31 -21.18 24.48
CA GLN A 107 0.99 -19.91 24.74
C GLN A 107 0.05 -18.71 24.64
N SER A 108 -0.79 -18.66 23.60
CA SER A 108 -1.67 -17.53 23.31
C SER A 108 -2.80 -17.36 24.33
N ASN A 109 -3.20 -18.43 25.00
CA ASN A 109 -4.23 -18.43 26.04
C ASN A 109 -3.66 -18.52 27.46
N GLY A 110 -2.32 -18.44 27.61
CA GLY A 110 -1.61 -18.51 28.88
C GLY A 110 -1.42 -19.91 29.46
N GLU A 111 -2.03 -20.96 28.89
CA GLU A 111 -1.95 -22.37 29.33
C GLU A 111 -0.52 -22.94 29.43
N LEU A 112 0.38 -22.51 28.56
CA LEU A 112 1.76 -22.99 28.52
C LEU A 112 2.58 -22.44 29.68
N GLY A 113 2.43 -21.14 29.97
CA GLY A 113 3.03 -20.52 31.14
C GLY A 113 2.57 -21.17 32.44
N ARG A 114 1.31 -21.62 32.52
CA ARG A 114 0.78 -22.41 33.65
C ARG A 114 1.57 -23.70 33.86
N ALA A 115 1.67 -24.48 32.79
CA ALA A 115 2.23 -25.82 32.84
C ALA A 115 3.71 -25.76 33.21
N LEU A 116 4.43 -24.74 32.71
CA LEU A 116 5.82 -24.46 33.05
C LEU A 116 6.02 -24.04 34.50
N ALA A 117 5.14 -23.19 35.04
CA ALA A 117 5.20 -22.76 36.42
C ALA A 117 4.89 -23.92 37.40
N ALA A 118 3.91 -24.77 37.07
CA ALA A 118 3.60 -25.99 37.82
C ALA A 118 4.79 -26.98 37.83
N ALA A 119 5.56 -27.03 36.72
CA ALA A 119 6.78 -27.81 36.60
C ALA A 119 8.00 -27.22 37.36
N GLY A 120 7.83 -26.09 38.07
CA GLY A 120 8.92 -25.41 38.78
C GLY A 120 9.91 -24.64 37.88
N VAL A 121 9.55 -24.39 36.60
CA VAL A 121 10.42 -23.68 35.65
C VAL A 121 10.08 -22.19 35.62
N LYS A 122 11.02 -21.33 36.05
CA LYS A 122 10.90 -19.87 35.93
C LYS A 122 11.14 -19.43 34.49
N ALA A 123 10.09 -19.09 33.75
CA ALA A 123 10.23 -18.41 32.47
C ALA A 123 10.74 -16.97 32.70
N VAL A 124 11.92 -16.64 32.19
CA VAL A 124 12.49 -15.29 32.29
C VAL A 124 12.06 -14.49 31.08
N LEU A 125 11.12 -13.56 31.26
CA LEU A 125 10.91 -12.47 30.29
C LEU A 125 12.20 -11.64 30.24
N VAL A 126 12.94 -11.75 29.14
CA VAL A 126 14.23 -11.06 28.96
C VAL A 126 14.04 -9.54 29.04
N SER A 127 14.73 -8.90 30.00
CA SER A 127 14.69 -7.47 30.29
C SER A 127 15.17 -6.57 29.12
N PRO A 128 14.69 -5.30 29.01
CA PRO A 128 14.93 -4.38 27.88
C PRO A 128 16.39 -3.90 27.69
N ALA A 129 17.33 -4.29 28.54
CA ALA A 129 18.61 -3.59 28.68
C ALA A 129 19.73 -3.96 27.66
N ASN A 130 19.48 -4.81 26.67
CA ASN A 130 20.56 -5.31 25.80
C ASN A 130 20.32 -5.00 24.31
N THR A 131 20.48 -3.71 23.97
CA THR A 131 20.31 -3.13 22.64
C THR A 131 21.16 -3.83 21.57
N GLY A 132 22.41 -4.20 21.90
CA GLY A 132 23.31 -4.92 20.99
C GLY A 132 22.85 -6.35 20.69
N ALA A 133 22.27 -7.04 21.70
CA ALA A 133 21.73 -8.38 21.53
C ALA A 133 20.34 -8.39 20.84
N ARG A 134 19.57 -7.28 20.89
CA ARG A 134 18.35 -7.09 20.09
C ARG A 134 18.70 -6.92 18.60
N LEU A 135 19.70 -6.10 18.29
CA LEU A 135 20.22 -5.91 16.93
C LEU A 135 20.82 -7.22 16.38
N ALA A 136 21.63 -7.94 17.16
CA ALA A 136 22.22 -9.21 16.73
C ALA A 136 21.20 -10.35 16.57
N ARG A 137 20.13 -10.39 17.39
CA ARG A 137 19.06 -11.41 17.31
C ARG A 137 17.95 -11.08 16.31
N SER A 138 17.85 -9.84 15.85
CA SER A 138 16.88 -9.45 14.82
C SER A 138 17.13 -10.10 13.46
N GLY A 139 18.25 -10.82 13.28
CA GLY A 139 18.65 -11.34 11.97
C GLY A 139 18.97 -10.24 10.95
N VAL A 140 18.94 -8.96 11.36
CA VAL A 140 19.31 -7.82 10.55
C VAL A 140 20.83 -7.72 10.56
N ARG A 141 21.47 -8.64 9.83
CA ARG A 141 22.81 -8.40 9.33
C ARG A 141 22.79 -7.12 8.51
N GLU A 142 23.88 -6.37 8.67
CA GLU A 142 24.48 -5.24 7.95
C GLU A 142 24.31 -5.12 6.41
N GLY A 143 23.34 -5.78 5.79
CA GLY A 143 23.02 -5.65 4.37
C GLY A 143 21.63 -5.05 4.17
N GLY A 144 21.60 -3.77 3.81
CA GLY A 144 20.41 -3.13 3.22
C GLY A 144 19.73 -2.13 4.13
N SER A 145 20.20 -0.88 4.07
CA SER A 145 19.33 0.26 4.31
C SER A 145 18.13 0.17 3.37
N ALA A 146 16.95 -0.03 3.93
CA ALA A 146 15.68 0.04 3.21
C ALA A 146 15.30 1.48 2.79
N ALA A 147 16.21 2.46 2.88
CA ALA A 147 16.02 3.76 2.21
C ALA A 147 16.14 3.63 0.67
N GLY A 148 16.79 2.56 0.18
CA GLY A 148 16.56 2.03 -1.16
C GLY A 148 15.72 0.78 -1.02
N GLY A 149 14.39 0.90 -1.12
CA GLY A 149 13.54 -0.28 -1.25
C GLY A 149 14.04 -1.19 -2.38
N THR A 150 13.77 -2.49 -2.31
CA THR A 150 13.96 -3.37 -3.47
C THR A 150 13.30 -2.72 -4.69
N MET A 151 14.02 -2.72 -5.82
CA MET A 151 13.56 -2.13 -7.10
C MET A 151 12.13 -2.60 -7.46
N PHE A 152 11.77 -3.80 -7.03
CA PHE A 152 10.45 -4.40 -7.18
C PHE A 152 9.82 -4.66 -5.81
N HIS A 153 8.50 -4.50 -5.71
CA HIS A 153 7.76 -4.66 -4.46
C HIS A 153 6.64 -5.66 -4.63
N PHE A 154 6.68 -6.73 -3.83
CA PHE A 154 5.60 -7.69 -3.74
C PHE A 154 4.87 -7.51 -2.39
N PRO A 155 3.53 -7.50 -2.35
CA PRO A 155 2.78 -7.35 -1.11
C PRO A 155 3.08 -8.49 -0.13
N GLU A 156 3.32 -8.15 1.13
CA GLU A 156 3.61 -9.11 2.21
C GLU A 156 2.44 -10.06 2.49
N VAL A 157 1.22 -9.59 2.19
CA VAL A 157 -0.04 -10.32 2.34
C VAL A 157 -0.82 -10.21 1.03
N VAL A 158 -1.35 -11.34 0.55
CA VAL A 158 -2.18 -11.38 -0.67
C VAL A 158 -3.51 -12.10 -0.41
N ASP A 159 -4.57 -11.70 -1.12
CA ASP A 159 -5.87 -12.41 -1.10
C ASP A 159 -5.77 -13.71 -1.92
N ASN A 160 -5.89 -14.85 -1.25
CA ASN A 160 -5.81 -16.16 -1.89
C ASN A 160 -6.90 -16.38 -2.94
N ARG A 161 -8.06 -15.72 -2.84
CA ARG A 161 -9.13 -15.81 -3.85
C ARG A 161 -8.65 -15.27 -5.19
N ILE A 162 -7.95 -14.14 -5.17
CA ILE A 162 -7.38 -13.50 -6.36
C ILE A 162 -6.27 -14.40 -6.95
N VAL A 163 -5.40 -14.93 -6.10
CA VAL A 163 -4.34 -15.86 -6.52
C VAL A 163 -4.93 -17.09 -7.23
N ARG A 164 -5.99 -17.68 -6.70
CA ARG A 164 -6.66 -18.84 -7.30
C ARG A 164 -7.33 -18.51 -8.63
N LEU A 165 -8.00 -17.37 -8.73
CA LEU A 165 -8.58 -16.90 -9.99
C LEU A 165 -7.51 -16.62 -11.05
N ASN A 166 -6.36 -16.05 -10.64
CA ASN A 166 -5.22 -15.88 -11.52
C ASN A 166 -4.69 -17.22 -12.04
N GLY A 167 -4.58 -18.23 -11.18
CA GLY A 167 -4.25 -19.60 -11.58
C GLY A 167 -5.27 -20.17 -12.56
N PHE A 168 -6.56 -19.92 -12.35
CA PHE A 168 -7.61 -20.36 -13.26
C PHE A 168 -7.49 -19.72 -14.65
N TRP A 169 -7.30 -18.39 -14.72
CA TRP A 169 -7.10 -17.69 -16.00
C TRP A 169 -5.84 -18.15 -16.72
N THR A 170 -4.73 -18.33 -15.98
CA THR A 170 -3.49 -18.88 -16.52
C THR A 170 -3.70 -20.28 -17.10
N PHE A 171 -4.42 -21.16 -16.38
CA PHE A 171 -4.76 -22.49 -16.90
C PHE A 171 -5.59 -22.42 -18.18
N VAL A 172 -6.63 -21.59 -18.23
CA VAL A 172 -7.49 -21.43 -19.42
C VAL A 172 -6.66 -20.96 -20.62
N ILE A 173 -5.76 -19.99 -20.43
CA ILE A 173 -4.89 -19.51 -21.51
C ILE A 173 -3.92 -20.59 -21.94
N CYS A 174 -3.25 -21.29 -21.02
CA CYS A 174 -2.37 -22.40 -21.36
C CYS A 174 -3.10 -23.53 -22.10
N LEU A 175 -4.35 -23.81 -21.74
CA LEU A 175 -5.19 -24.80 -22.44
C LEU A 175 -5.50 -24.34 -23.87
N LEU A 176 -5.88 -23.08 -24.06
CA LEU A 176 -6.14 -22.52 -25.39
C LEU A 176 -4.86 -22.53 -26.24
N VAL A 177 -3.72 -22.12 -25.69
CA VAL A 177 -2.43 -22.21 -26.37
C VAL A 177 -2.09 -23.66 -26.71
N ALA A 178 -2.36 -24.61 -25.82
CA ALA A 178 -2.11 -26.03 -26.10
C ALA A 178 -2.99 -26.58 -27.23
N ILE A 179 -4.23 -26.09 -27.37
CA ILE A 179 -5.13 -26.46 -28.47
C ILE A 179 -4.67 -25.85 -29.78
N TYR A 180 -4.29 -24.57 -29.78
CA TYR A 180 -3.91 -23.79 -30.96
C TYR A 180 -2.40 -23.62 -31.13
N TYR A 181 -1.61 -24.54 -30.60
CA TYR A 181 -0.16 -24.39 -30.43
C TYR A 181 0.64 -24.27 -31.75
N LYS A 182 0.00 -24.59 -32.89
CA LYS A 182 0.58 -24.48 -34.23
C LYS A 182 0.33 -23.13 -34.89
N GLU A 183 -0.59 -22.33 -34.36
CA GLU A 183 -0.89 -21.00 -34.89
C GLU A 183 0.16 -20.00 -34.40
N THR A 184 0.61 -19.10 -35.26
CA THR A 184 1.60 -18.05 -34.91
C THR A 184 1.12 -17.17 -33.74
N ALA A 185 -0.20 -17.06 -33.56
CA ALA A 185 -0.81 -16.36 -32.43
C ALA A 185 -0.46 -16.97 -31.06
N ALA A 186 -0.20 -18.28 -30.99
CA ALA A 186 0.15 -18.97 -29.75
C ALA A 186 1.41 -18.38 -29.09
N HIS A 187 2.41 -18.01 -29.91
CA HIS A 187 3.67 -17.42 -29.46
C HIS A 187 3.40 -16.07 -28.76
N TRP A 188 2.59 -15.20 -29.39
CA TRP A 188 2.22 -13.89 -28.84
C TRP A 188 1.36 -13.99 -27.59
N VAL A 189 0.42 -14.95 -27.54
CA VAL A 189 -0.40 -15.19 -26.35
C VAL A 189 0.47 -15.64 -25.17
N MET A 190 1.46 -16.51 -25.40
CA MET A 190 2.42 -16.90 -24.37
C MET A 190 3.35 -15.77 -23.95
N GLY A 191 3.80 -14.93 -24.89
CA GLY A 191 4.55 -13.71 -24.57
C GLY A 191 3.75 -12.76 -23.67
N GLY A 192 2.47 -12.54 -23.98
CA GLY A 192 1.56 -11.75 -23.14
C GLY A 192 1.35 -12.36 -21.76
N LEU A 193 1.18 -13.68 -21.66
CA LEU A 193 1.06 -14.39 -20.38
C LEU A 193 2.36 -14.33 -19.56
N MET A 194 3.53 -14.39 -20.21
CA MET A 194 4.82 -14.18 -19.57
C MET A 194 4.92 -12.78 -18.97
N VAL A 195 4.56 -11.73 -19.72
CA VAL A 195 4.54 -10.35 -19.22
C VAL A 195 3.59 -10.20 -18.03
N GLU A 196 2.40 -10.82 -18.08
CA GLU A 196 1.47 -10.85 -16.95
C GLU A 196 2.11 -11.52 -15.72
N CYS A 197 2.84 -12.62 -15.88
CA CYS A 197 3.54 -13.28 -14.78
C CYS A 197 4.68 -12.42 -14.21
N VAL A 198 5.41 -11.70 -15.08
CA VAL A 198 6.43 -10.74 -14.66
C VAL A 198 5.79 -9.62 -13.85
N ALA A 199 4.67 -9.04 -14.30
CA ALA A 199 3.97 -8.03 -13.54
C ALA A 199 3.56 -8.54 -12.15
N ARG A 200 3.04 -9.77 -12.05
CA ARG A 200 2.69 -10.39 -10.76
C ARG A 200 3.91 -10.63 -9.88
N LEU A 201 5.03 -11.08 -10.44
CA LEU A 201 6.29 -11.28 -9.72
C LEU A 201 6.81 -9.96 -9.11
N LEU A 202 6.70 -8.86 -9.86
CA LEU A 202 7.27 -7.58 -9.47
C LEU A 202 6.33 -6.68 -8.65
N GLY A 203 5.00 -6.90 -8.76
CA GLY A 203 3.98 -6.01 -8.19
C GLY A 203 2.90 -6.70 -7.35
N GLY A 204 2.86 -8.03 -7.27
CA GLY A 204 1.83 -8.76 -6.52
C GLY A 204 0.69 -9.33 -7.35
N SER A 205 -0.21 -10.06 -6.70
CA SER A 205 -1.27 -10.81 -7.40
C SER A 205 -2.28 -9.95 -8.18
N ASN A 206 -2.43 -8.67 -7.82
CA ASN A 206 -3.30 -7.73 -8.55
C ASN A 206 -2.60 -7.04 -9.72
N ALA A 207 -1.29 -7.25 -9.91
CA ALA A 207 -0.55 -6.58 -10.96
C ALA A 207 -0.84 -7.22 -12.32
N GLY A 208 -1.35 -6.39 -13.24
CA GLY A 208 -1.66 -6.76 -14.62
C GLY A 208 -3.17 -6.95 -14.90
N PRO A 209 -3.59 -6.97 -16.17
CA PRO A 209 -4.99 -7.06 -16.55
C PRO A 209 -5.73 -8.28 -16.00
N LEU A 210 -5.11 -9.46 -15.95
CA LEU A 210 -5.79 -10.66 -15.40
C LEU A 210 -5.84 -10.60 -13.87
N GLY A 211 -4.80 -10.06 -13.22
CA GLY A 211 -4.84 -9.73 -11.79
C GLY A 211 -5.97 -8.76 -11.43
N GLY A 212 -6.11 -7.68 -12.20
CA GLY A 212 -7.21 -6.72 -12.08
C GLY A 212 -8.59 -7.35 -12.35
N LEU A 213 -8.70 -8.26 -13.33
CA LEU A 213 -9.93 -9.01 -13.59
C LEU A 213 -10.31 -9.89 -12.40
N SER A 214 -9.34 -10.62 -11.83
CA SER A 214 -9.55 -11.41 -10.59
C SER A 214 -9.97 -10.52 -9.41
N GLN A 215 -9.41 -9.31 -9.32
CA GLN A 215 -9.81 -8.34 -8.31
C GLN A 215 -11.25 -7.83 -8.52
N LEU A 216 -11.69 -7.65 -9.77
CA LEU A 216 -13.07 -7.29 -10.09
C LEU A 216 -14.05 -8.42 -9.74
N VAL A 217 -13.72 -9.66 -10.10
CA VAL A 217 -14.55 -10.83 -9.75
C VAL A 217 -14.69 -10.98 -8.23
N THR A 218 -13.59 -10.83 -7.48
CA THR A 218 -13.66 -10.85 -6.02
C THR A 218 -14.41 -9.66 -5.44
N ALA A 219 -14.32 -8.47 -6.04
CA ALA A 219 -15.11 -7.30 -5.63
C ALA A 219 -16.63 -7.54 -5.73
N VAL A 220 -17.05 -8.25 -6.79
CA VAL A 220 -18.45 -8.67 -6.96
C VAL A 220 -18.81 -9.72 -5.91
N ALA A 221 -17.96 -10.72 -5.68
CA ALA A 221 -18.19 -11.74 -4.65
C ALA A 221 -18.27 -11.15 -3.22
N ASP A 222 -17.51 -10.09 -2.93
CA ASP A 222 -17.58 -9.35 -1.66
C ASP A 222 -18.99 -8.77 -1.43
N GLN A 223 -19.75 -8.44 -2.49
CA GLN A 223 -21.15 -7.96 -2.37
C GLN A 223 -22.11 -9.04 -1.88
N PHE A 224 -21.75 -10.31 -2.06
CA PHE A 224 -22.54 -11.48 -1.67
C PHE A 224 -22.02 -12.13 -0.37
N GLY A 225 -21.25 -11.41 0.44
CA GLY A 225 -20.79 -11.86 1.76
C GLY A 225 -19.53 -12.74 1.75
N SER A 226 -18.86 -12.90 0.60
CA SER A 226 -17.57 -13.60 0.54
C SER A 226 -16.48 -12.78 1.22
N ARG A 227 -15.78 -13.37 2.21
CA ARG A 227 -14.65 -12.73 2.89
C ARG A 227 -13.29 -13.12 2.28
N PRO A 228 -12.31 -12.20 2.22
CA PRO A 228 -10.95 -12.49 1.79
C PRO A 228 -10.26 -13.49 2.70
N LYS A 229 -9.37 -14.28 2.11
CA LYS A 229 -8.49 -15.22 2.84
C LYS A 229 -7.04 -14.81 2.58
N PHE A 230 -6.41 -14.23 3.58
CA PHE A 230 -5.07 -13.69 3.46
C PHE A 230 -3.98 -14.76 3.64
N VAL A 231 -3.01 -14.79 2.72
CA VAL A 231 -1.87 -15.72 2.72
C VAL A 231 -0.55 -14.98 2.52
N GLY A 232 0.56 -15.63 2.85
CA GLY A 232 1.90 -15.04 2.81
C GLY A 232 2.34 -14.68 1.40
N GLY A 233 2.90 -13.47 1.27
CA GLY A 233 3.36 -12.90 0.02
C GLY A 233 4.58 -13.61 -0.55
N ALA A 234 5.66 -13.76 0.24
CA ALA A 234 6.93 -14.31 -0.24
C ALA A 234 6.83 -15.69 -0.94
N PRO A 235 6.10 -16.69 -0.39
CA PRO A 235 5.91 -17.97 -1.10
C PRO A 235 5.13 -17.82 -2.41
N LYS A 236 4.20 -16.86 -2.49
CA LYS A 236 3.43 -16.57 -3.71
C LYS A 236 4.23 -15.75 -4.73
N GLN A 237 5.16 -14.93 -4.28
CA GLN A 237 6.15 -14.28 -5.13
C GLN A 237 7.06 -15.33 -5.79
N PHE A 238 7.55 -16.30 -5.02
CA PHE A 238 8.33 -17.41 -5.55
C PHE A 238 7.53 -18.26 -6.55
N ALA A 239 6.25 -18.53 -6.27
CA ALA A 239 5.38 -19.21 -7.24
C ALA A 239 5.24 -18.41 -8.55
N SER A 240 5.15 -17.09 -8.46
CA SER A 240 5.13 -16.19 -9.63
C SER A 240 6.47 -16.21 -10.38
N PHE A 241 7.60 -16.35 -9.67
CA PHE A 241 8.91 -16.53 -10.29
C PHE A 241 8.98 -17.84 -11.09
N CYS A 242 8.48 -18.95 -10.54
CA CYS A 242 8.36 -20.19 -11.29
C CYS A 242 7.49 -20.01 -12.53
N ALA A 243 6.34 -19.32 -12.42
CA ALA A 243 5.46 -19.03 -13.55
C ALA A 243 6.18 -18.22 -14.65
N VAL A 244 7.00 -17.23 -14.29
CA VAL A 244 7.84 -16.49 -15.24
C VAL A 244 8.82 -17.43 -15.94
N MET A 245 9.51 -18.32 -15.22
CA MET A 245 10.44 -19.26 -15.83
C MET A 245 9.77 -20.18 -16.84
N PHE A 246 8.64 -20.81 -16.48
CA PHE A 246 7.91 -21.69 -17.38
C PHE A 246 7.31 -20.94 -18.57
N GLY A 247 6.74 -19.76 -18.34
CA GLY A 247 6.22 -18.89 -19.39
C GLY A 247 7.29 -18.40 -20.36
N ALA A 248 8.47 -18.01 -19.85
CA ALA A 248 9.59 -17.55 -20.66
C ALA A 248 10.20 -18.69 -21.49
N LEU A 249 10.35 -19.88 -20.92
CA LEU A 249 10.82 -21.06 -21.66
C LEU A 249 9.82 -21.44 -22.76
N ALA A 250 8.51 -21.48 -22.44
CA ALA A 250 7.48 -21.74 -23.44
C ALA A 250 7.54 -20.70 -24.58
N PHE A 251 7.57 -19.41 -24.24
CA PHE A 251 7.67 -18.32 -25.22
C PHE A 251 8.94 -18.41 -26.08
N PHE A 252 10.10 -18.66 -25.46
CA PHE A 252 11.37 -18.81 -26.16
C PHE A 252 11.34 -19.97 -27.17
N PHE A 253 10.89 -21.16 -26.75
CA PHE A 253 10.83 -22.31 -27.66
C PHE A 253 9.83 -22.11 -28.79
N PHE A 254 8.73 -21.40 -28.51
CA PHE A 254 7.78 -20.98 -29.53
C PHE A 254 8.40 -19.99 -30.52
N LEU A 255 9.10 -18.95 -30.05
CA LEU A 255 9.81 -18.00 -30.94
C LEU A 255 10.88 -18.66 -31.81
N VAL A 256 11.69 -19.55 -31.25
CA VAL A 256 12.77 -20.21 -32.01
C VAL A 256 12.23 -21.29 -32.95
N SER A 257 11.02 -21.81 -32.69
CA SER A 257 10.44 -22.89 -33.47
C SER A 257 10.04 -22.52 -34.90
N ASP A 258 9.93 -21.22 -35.22
CA ASP A 258 9.81 -20.74 -36.61
C ASP A 258 11.01 -21.18 -37.48
N HIS A 259 12.13 -21.58 -36.86
CA HIS A 259 13.31 -22.13 -37.54
C HIS A 259 13.41 -23.66 -37.52
N GLU A 260 12.83 -24.35 -36.52
CA GLU A 260 12.88 -25.82 -36.39
C GLU A 260 11.58 -26.39 -35.78
N GLY A 261 10.74 -27.05 -36.60
CA GLY A 261 9.42 -27.56 -36.19
C GLY A 261 9.38 -28.60 -35.05
N LYS A 262 10.53 -29.09 -34.56
CA LYS A 262 10.62 -29.97 -33.37
C LYS A 262 10.55 -29.20 -32.05
N LEU A 263 10.97 -27.94 -32.03
CA LEU A 263 11.01 -27.11 -30.83
C LEU A 263 9.61 -26.65 -30.37
N VAL A 264 8.64 -26.60 -31.30
CA VAL A 264 7.22 -26.34 -31.01
C VAL A 264 6.69 -27.28 -29.92
N ASN A 265 7.02 -28.57 -30.00
CA ASN A 265 6.56 -29.58 -29.04
C ASN A 265 7.18 -29.38 -27.65
N VAL A 266 8.38 -28.80 -27.58
CA VAL A 266 9.03 -28.43 -26.31
C VAL A 266 8.32 -27.24 -25.69
N GLY A 267 8.00 -26.21 -26.50
CA GLY A 267 7.17 -25.08 -26.07
C GLY A 267 5.79 -25.52 -25.55
N LEU A 268 5.15 -26.46 -26.25
CA LEU A 268 3.90 -27.08 -25.81
C LEU A 268 4.05 -27.83 -24.48
N ALA A 269 5.13 -28.61 -24.29
CA ALA A 269 5.37 -29.33 -23.04
C ALA A 269 5.51 -28.37 -21.84
N PHE A 270 6.26 -27.28 -21.99
CA PHE A 270 6.35 -26.24 -20.95
C PHE A 270 5.01 -25.55 -20.69
N THR A 271 4.23 -25.29 -21.75
CA THR A 271 2.88 -24.72 -21.63
C THR A 271 1.93 -25.64 -20.85
N CYS A 272 1.94 -26.94 -21.14
CA CYS A 272 1.15 -27.92 -20.42
C CYS A 272 1.58 -28.06 -18.96
N ALA A 273 2.90 -28.10 -18.69
CA ALA A 273 3.41 -28.14 -17.31
C ALA A 273 2.99 -26.89 -16.52
N PHE A 274 3.08 -25.71 -17.15
CA PHE A 274 2.64 -24.45 -16.55
C PHE A 274 1.12 -24.46 -16.26
N GLY A 275 0.31 -24.85 -17.24
CA GLY A 275 -1.13 -24.98 -17.10
C GLY A 275 -1.53 -25.95 -15.99
N MET A 276 -0.89 -27.12 -15.89
CA MET A 276 -1.16 -28.09 -14.83
C MET A 276 -0.84 -27.55 -13.44
N ALA A 277 0.30 -26.85 -13.28
CA ALA A 277 0.64 -26.22 -12.00
C ALA A 277 -0.39 -25.15 -11.62
N ALA A 278 -0.87 -24.36 -12.58
CA ALA A 278 -1.91 -23.35 -12.37
C ALA A 278 -3.30 -23.97 -12.05
N LEU A 279 -3.61 -25.12 -12.64
CA LEU A 279 -4.83 -25.89 -12.34
C LEU A 279 -4.84 -26.40 -10.89
N LEU A 280 -3.71 -26.96 -10.43
CA LEU A 280 -3.59 -27.44 -9.05
C LEU A 280 -3.77 -26.32 -8.01
N ASP A 281 -3.19 -25.15 -8.26
CA ASP A 281 -3.34 -23.99 -7.37
C ASP A 281 -4.79 -23.47 -7.38
N SER A 282 -5.43 -23.40 -8.55
CA SER A 282 -6.77 -22.85 -8.69
C SER A 282 -7.88 -23.77 -8.16
N VAL A 283 -7.84 -25.07 -8.46
CA VAL A 283 -8.91 -26.02 -8.15
C VAL A 283 -8.69 -26.75 -6.82
N VAL A 284 -7.47 -27.22 -6.58
CA VAL A 284 -7.14 -28.10 -5.44
C VAL A 284 -6.55 -27.31 -4.25
N ASP A 285 -6.31 -26.01 -4.40
CA ASP A 285 -5.64 -25.15 -3.40
C ASP A 285 -4.21 -25.66 -3.09
N PHE A 286 -3.58 -26.30 -4.09
CA PHE A 286 -2.21 -26.81 -4.00
C PHE A 286 -1.27 -26.02 -4.91
N CYS A 287 -0.48 -25.12 -4.31
CA CYS A 287 0.50 -24.33 -5.02
C CYS A 287 1.87 -25.01 -5.04
N LEU A 288 2.30 -25.52 -6.21
CA LEU A 288 3.60 -26.17 -6.37
C LEU A 288 4.77 -25.27 -5.96
N GLY A 289 4.70 -23.98 -6.31
CA GLY A 289 5.72 -22.99 -5.92
C GLY A 289 5.82 -22.81 -4.41
N CYS A 290 4.69 -22.70 -3.70
CA CYS A 290 4.71 -22.60 -2.23
C CYS A 290 5.27 -23.88 -1.57
N TRP A 291 4.98 -25.05 -2.14
CA TRP A 291 5.54 -26.31 -1.68
C TRP A 291 7.06 -26.36 -1.86
N MET A 292 7.57 -25.97 -3.03
CA MET A 292 9.01 -25.85 -3.30
C MET A 292 9.69 -24.82 -2.39
N PHE A 293 9.04 -23.68 -2.14
CA PHE A 293 9.54 -22.68 -1.20
C PHE A 293 9.66 -23.26 0.23
N GLY A 294 8.70 -24.08 0.64
CA GLY A 294 8.79 -24.86 1.88
C GLY A 294 9.99 -25.81 1.92
N LEU A 295 10.37 -26.43 0.78
CA LEU A 295 11.59 -27.22 0.68
C LEU A 295 12.86 -26.35 0.82
N MET A 296 12.89 -25.17 0.20
CA MET A 296 14.03 -24.25 0.32
C MET A 296 14.28 -23.84 1.78
N ILE A 297 13.22 -23.64 2.56
CA ILE A 297 13.33 -23.40 4.00
C ILE A 297 13.87 -24.65 4.71
N ARG A 298 13.36 -25.85 4.39
CA ARG A 298 13.84 -27.12 4.98
C ARG A 298 15.31 -27.38 4.71
N PHE A 299 15.80 -27.03 3.53
CA PHE A 299 17.22 -27.17 3.16
C PHE A 299 18.09 -25.99 3.61
N GLY A 300 17.53 -25.00 4.32
CA GLY A 300 18.27 -23.84 4.82
C GLY A 300 18.69 -22.82 3.75
N LEU A 301 18.14 -22.90 2.53
CA LEU A 301 18.39 -21.94 1.45
C LEU A 301 17.68 -20.59 1.69
N VAL A 302 16.60 -20.61 2.46
CA VAL A 302 15.80 -19.43 2.83
C VAL A 302 15.53 -19.48 4.33
N SER A 303 15.72 -18.35 5.02
CA SER A 303 15.42 -18.27 6.47
C SER A 303 13.92 -18.37 6.73
N ASP A 304 13.55 -19.03 7.82
CA ASP A 304 12.19 -19.09 8.35
C ASP A 304 11.65 -17.72 8.81
N THR A 305 12.55 -16.78 9.13
CA THR A 305 12.21 -15.39 9.50
C THR A 305 11.46 -14.62 8.41
N VAL A 306 11.46 -15.11 7.16
CA VAL A 306 10.72 -14.50 6.04
C VAL A 306 9.21 -14.41 6.32
N TYR A 307 8.64 -15.32 7.14
CA TYR A 307 7.22 -15.26 7.51
C TYR A 307 6.90 -14.23 8.61
N GLN A 308 7.91 -13.67 9.29
CA GLN A 308 7.67 -12.74 10.39
C GLN A 308 6.91 -11.50 9.92
N THR A 309 7.34 -10.90 8.80
CA THR A 309 6.66 -9.75 8.20
C THR A 309 5.21 -10.08 7.82
N PHE A 310 4.95 -11.29 7.30
CA PHE A 310 3.60 -11.75 6.98
C PHE A 310 2.73 -11.86 8.23
N ILE A 311 3.23 -12.46 9.31
CA ILE A 311 2.47 -12.63 10.56
C ILE A 311 2.06 -11.26 11.11
N ASP A 312 2.99 -10.31 11.14
CA ASP A 312 2.75 -8.97 11.67
C ASP A 312 1.82 -8.14 10.78
N SER A 313 1.94 -8.27 9.46
CA SER A 313 1.11 -7.54 8.49
C SER A 313 -0.28 -8.16 8.27
N LYS A 314 -0.46 -9.46 8.51
CA LYS A 314 -1.76 -10.13 8.34
C LYS A 314 -2.82 -9.52 9.25
N ALA A 315 -2.50 -9.35 10.54
CA ALA A 315 -3.42 -8.78 11.52
C ALA A 315 -3.83 -7.34 11.13
N GLU A 316 -2.88 -6.55 10.63
CA GLU A 316 -3.12 -5.20 10.11
C GLU A 316 -4.05 -5.20 8.90
N VAL A 317 -3.84 -6.10 7.94
CA VAL A 317 -4.66 -6.19 6.72
C VAL A 317 -6.07 -6.68 7.03
N GLU A 318 -6.21 -7.66 7.92
CA GLU A 318 -7.51 -8.13 8.42
C GLU A 318 -8.26 -7.01 9.15
N TYR A 319 -7.59 -6.29 10.05
CA TYR A 319 -8.16 -5.13 10.73
C TYR A 319 -8.62 -4.05 9.73
N THR A 320 -7.80 -3.75 8.71
CA THR A 320 -8.15 -2.76 7.69
C THR A 320 -9.42 -3.17 6.94
N TYR A 321 -9.52 -4.44 6.53
CA TYR A 321 -10.71 -4.96 5.85
C TYR A 321 -11.95 -4.90 6.75
N ASP A 322 -11.81 -5.28 8.02
CA ASP A 322 -12.90 -5.29 8.98
C ASP A 322 -13.35 -3.86 9.34
N ASP A 323 -12.43 -2.91 9.56
CA ASP A 323 -12.76 -1.51 9.83
C ASP A 323 -13.48 -0.87 8.62
N MET A 324 -13.02 -1.12 7.40
CA MET A 324 -13.69 -0.68 6.17
C MET A 324 -15.12 -1.21 6.05
N ASN A 325 -15.41 -2.39 6.58
CA ASN A 325 -16.74 -3.01 6.53
C ASN A 325 -17.61 -2.73 7.77
N LYS A 326 -17.02 -2.53 8.95
CA LYS A 326 -17.74 -2.28 10.21
C LYS A 326 -18.48 -0.95 10.19
N ARG A 327 -17.91 0.05 9.52
CA ARG A 327 -18.48 1.40 9.37
C ARG A 327 -19.51 1.53 8.24
N LEU A 328 -20.03 0.40 7.73
CA LEU A 328 -21.18 0.31 6.81
C LEU A 328 -22.55 0.36 7.50
N ASN A 329 -22.55 0.22 8.83
CA ASN A 329 -23.76 0.04 9.65
C ASN A 329 -23.92 1.16 10.70
N GLU A 330 -23.08 2.19 10.67
CA GLU A 330 -23.07 3.27 11.66
C GLU A 330 -24.12 4.35 11.37
N GLY A 331 -24.72 4.34 10.17
CA GLY A 331 -25.87 5.15 9.81
C GLY A 331 -25.52 6.59 9.42
N ALA A 332 -26.57 7.36 9.10
CA ALA A 332 -26.39 8.70 8.52
C ALA A 332 -25.68 9.66 9.49
N PRO A 333 -24.69 10.45 9.04
CA PRO A 333 -23.91 11.27 9.94
C PRO A 333 -24.74 12.44 10.46
N GLN A 334 -24.75 12.62 11.78
CA GLN A 334 -25.57 13.62 12.46
C GLN A 334 -25.05 15.04 12.23
N ILE A 335 -25.97 16.01 12.17
CA ILE A 335 -25.62 17.42 12.11
C ILE A 335 -25.83 17.97 13.51
N LEU A 336 -24.74 18.36 14.16
CA LEU A 336 -24.76 18.95 15.48
C LEU A 336 -24.69 20.48 15.31
N ILE A 337 -25.63 21.15 15.97
CA ILE A 337 -25.69 22.60 16.07
C ILE A 337 -25.56 22.91 17.55
N ARG A 338 -24.51 23.64 17.93
CA ARG A 338 -24.36 24.13 19.29
C ARG A 338 -24.67 25.62 19.29
N HIS A 339 -25.63 25.99 20.12
CA HIS A 339 -26.00 27.37 20.40
C HIS A 339 -25.34 27.77 21.72
N PHE A 340 -24.86 28.99 21.79
CA PHE A 340 -24.36 29.57 23.03
C PHE A 340 -25.30 30.69 23.47
N ASP A 341 -25.64 30.71 24.76
CA ASP A 341 -26.69 31.60 25.30
C ASP A 341 -26.21 33.04 25.63
N ASP A 342 -24.95 33.39 25.34
CA ASP A 342 -24.32 34.60 25.89
C ASP A 342 -24.10 35.78 24.92
N ALA A 343 -24.30 36.99 25.44
CA ALA A 343 -24.23 38.31 24.80
C ALA A 343 -22.81 38.78 24.38
N ASN A 344 -21.88 37.87 24.10
CA ASN A 344 -20.51 38.20 23.70
C ASN A 344 -20.40 38.15 22.15
N PRO A 345 -20.09 39.27 21.46
CA PRO A 345 -20.13 39.37 19.99
C PRO A 345 -19.08 38.50 19.26
N LEU A 346 -18.16 37.85 19.98
CA LEU A 346 -17.17 36.92 19.44
C LEU A 346 -17.61 35.44 19.49
N VAL A 347 -18.76 35.15 20.11
CA VAL A 347 -19.29 33.78 20.24
C VAL A 347 -19.96 33.38 18.94
N ILE A 348 -19.34 32.43 18.24
CA ILE A 348 -19.81 31.96 16.95
C ILE A 348 -20.62 30.68 17.16
N ASP A 349 -21.94 30.77 16.98
CA ASP A 349 -22.80 29.60 16.77
C ASP A 349 -22.20 28.75 15.65
N TYR A 350 -21.95 27.47 15.95
CA TYR A 350 -21.30 26.61 14.99
C TYR A 350 -22.13 25.37 14.65
N LYS A 351 -22.03 25.05 13.37
CA LYS A 351 -22.62 23.87 12.76
C LYS A 351 -21.52 22.99 12.23
N TYR A 352 -21.40 21.79 12.78
CA TYR A 352 -20.53 20.77 12.24
C TYR A 352 -21.32 19.49 11.99
N LYS A 353 -20.76 18.67 11.10
CA LYS A 353 -21.30 17.34 10.84
C LYS A 353 -20.39 16.40 11.59
N THR A 354 -20.95 15.60 12.48
CA THR A 354 -20.25 14.44 13.03
C THR A 354 -19.89 13.59 11.82
N LYS A 355 -18.60 13.45 11.56
CA LYS A 355 -18.13 12.61 10.48
C LYS A 355 -17.59 11.35 11.11
N THR A 356 -18.24 10.24 10.79
CA THR A 356 -17.56 8.94 10.79
C THR A 356 -16.39 9.07 9.82
N ASP A 357 -15.17 9.24 10.31
CA ASP A 357 -14.06 9.65 9.45
C ASP A 357 -13.78 8.67 8.28
N ASP A 358 -13.51 9.29 7.12
CA ASP A 358 -12.65 8.92 5.98
C ASP A 358 -12.75 7.60 5.19
N MET A 359 -13.54 6.59 5.58
CA MET A 359 -13.72 5.39 4.73
C MET A 359 -15.13 4.79 4.74
N THR A 360 -16.19 5.58 4.93
CA THR A 360 -17.53 4.99 4.80
C THR A 360 -17.90 4.81 3.33
N ARG A 361 -18.41 3.62 3.03
CA ARG A 361 -19.13 3.34 1.78
C ARG A 361 -20.45 4.11 1.69
N GLU A 362 -20.94 4.62 2.82
CA GLU A 362 -22.15 5.45 2.95
C GLU A 362 -21.95 6.89 2.44
N ASP A 363 -20.74 7.43 2.52
CA ASP A 363 -20.39 8.70 1.88
C ASP A 363 -20.21 8.57 0.36
N PHE A 364 -20.43 7.37 -0.20
CA PHE A 364 -20.49 7.19 -1.64
C PHE A 364 -21.64 8.01 -2.22
N HIS A 365 -21.30 9.05 -2.97
CA HIS A 365 -22.29 9.87 -3.63
C HIS A 365 -21.76 10.34 -4.98
N PRO A 366 -22.25 9.79 -6.11
CA PRO A 366 -21.72 10.07 -7.44
C PRO A 366 -21.62 11.56 -7.77
N ILE A 367 -22.70 12.31 -7.57
CA ILE A 367 -22.73 13.76 -7.89
C ILE A 367 -21.91 14.59 -6.91
N LYS A 368 -22.05 14.35 -5.60
CA LYS A 368 -21.40 15.16 -4.56
C LYS A 368 -19.88 14.97 -4.53
N HIS A 369 -19.40 13.80 -4.94
CA HIS A 369 -17.99 13.38 -4.82
C HIS A 369 -17.34 13.03 -6.17
N VAL A 370 -17.96 13.31 -7.32
CA VAL A 370 -17.23 13.41 -8.59
C VAL A 370 -16.21 14.54 -8.49
N LYS A 371 -14.97 14.31 -8.92
CA LYS A 371 -13.86 15.26 -8.83
C LYS A 371 -13.30 15.59 -10.21
N LEU A 372 -12.69 16.77 -10.36
CA LEU A 372 -11.98 17.16 -11.57
C LEU A 372 -10.82 16.22 -11.89
N THR A 373 -10.17 15.66 -10.87
CA THR A 373 -9.12 14.64 -11.03
C THR A 373 -9.62 13.37 -11.72
N HIS A 374 -10.92 13.07 -11.68
CA HIS A 374 -11.46 11.91 -12.42
C HIS A 374 -11.37 12.11 -13.93
N PHE A 375 -11.28 13.35 -14.43
CA PHE A 375 -11.12 13.62 -15.86
C PHE A 375 -9.77 13.18 -16.43
N VAL A 376 -8.78 12.93 -15.58
CA VAL A 376 -7.51 12.32 -15.99
C VAL A 376 -7.72 10.94 -16.64
N MET A 377 -8.69 10.17 -16.13
CA MET A 377 -9.07 8.87 -16.72
C MET A 377 -9.61 9.02 -18.15
N HIS A 378 -10.47 10.01 -18.40
CA HIS A 378 -11.03 10.22 -19.74
C HIS A 378 -9.94 10.63 -20.74
N LEU A 379 -9.00 11.46 -20.31
CA LEU A 379 -7.82 11.80 -21.09
C LEU A 379 -6.99 10.55 -21.46
N GLY A 380 -6.87 9.60 -20.53
CA GLY A 380 -6.26 8.29 -20.79
C GLY A 380 -7.01 7.48 -21.84
N PHE A 381 -8.32 7.27 -21.67
CA PHE A 381 -9.12 6.47 -22.62
C PHE A 381 -9.13 7.03 -24.04
N VAL A 382 -9.36 8.34 -24.19
CA VAL A 382 -9.31 8.96 -25.53
C VAL A 382 -7.87 8.95 -26.06
N GLY A 383 -6.86 9.11 -25.20
CA GLY A 383 -5.45 8.98 -25.56
C GLY A 383 -5.12 7.60 -26.13
N LEU A 384 -5.60 6.52 -25.51
CA LEU A 384 -5.44 5.16 -26.03
C LEU A 384 -6.06 5.01 -27.43
N ALA A 385 -7.28 5.55 -27.64
CA ALA A 385 -7.90 5.55 -28.97
C ALA A 385 -7.07 6.35 -29.98
N CYS A 386 -6.46 7.46 -29.59
CA CYS A 386 -5.55 8.23 -30.45
C CYS A 386 -4.27 7.44 -30.77
N ALA A 387 -3.69 6.74 -29.80
CA ALA A 387 -2.51 5.90 -30.01
C ALA A 387 -2.80 4.72 -30.96
N TRP A 388 -3.97 4.08 -30.81
CA TRP A 388 -4.39 3.03 -31.74
C TRP A 388 -4.77 3.58 -33.12
N ASN A 389 -5.30 4.81 -33.23
CA ASN A 389 -5.48 5.49 -34.51
C ASN A 389 -4.12 5.76 -35.19
N ALA A 390 -3.09 6.19 -34.44
CA ALA A 390 -1.75 6.34 -34.99
C ALA A 390 -1.14 5.00 -35.48
N ALA A 391 -1.52 3.89 -34.84
CA ALA A 391 -1.10 2.52 -35.19
C ALA A 391 -1.95 1.86 -36.30
N ASP A 392 -2.95 2.56 -36.85
CA ASP A 392 -3.81 2.03 -37.90
C ASP A 392 -2.96 1.63 -39.13
N PRO A 393 -3.20 0.46 -39.75
CA PRO A 393 -2.50 0.02 -40.95
C PRO A 393 -2.45 1.07 -42.08
N VAL A 394 -3.51 1.87 -42.21
CA VAL A 394 -3.59 2.95 -43.21
C VAL A 394 -2.59 4.07 -42.91
N HIS A 395 -2.33 4.33 -41.63
CA HIS A 395 -1.46 5.41 -41.19
C HIS A 395 -0.02 4.96 -40.91
N SER A 396 0.22 3.72 -40.51
CA SER A 396 1.55 3.26 -40.09
C SER A 396 1.91 1.80 -40.31
N GLY A 397 0.99 0.94 -40.76
CA GLY A 397 1.26 -0.49 -41.02
C GLY A 397 1.37 -1.39 -39.78
N LEU A 398 1.22 -0.85 -38.57
CA LEU A 398 1.40 -1.55 -37.27
C LEU A 398 0.22 -2.48 -36.86
N GLY A 399 -0.91 -2.46 -37.59
CA GLY A 399 -1.88 -3.56 -37.55
C GLY A 399 -3.15 -3.38 -36.73
N VAL A 400 -3.45 -2.22 -36.11
CA VAL A 400 -4.70 -2.05 -35.33
C VAL A 400 -5.88 -1.65 -36.24
N PRO A 401 -6.92 -2.48 -36.43
CA PRO A 401 -8.00 -2.15 -37.36
C PRO A 401 -8.80 -0.92 -36.94
N ALA A 402 -9.28 -0.14 -37.92
CA ALA A 402 -10.06 1.07 -37.70
C ALA A 402 -11.26 0.90 -36.75
N ALA A 403 -11.94 -0.25 -36.86
CA ALA A 403 -13.08 -0.59 -36.01
C ALA A 403 -12.72 -0.63 -34.52
N VAL A 404 -11.49 -1.01 -34.16
CA VAL A 404 -11.07 -1.20 -32.77
C VAL A 404 -10.85 0.15 -32.09
N TRP A 405 -10.02 1.02 -32.67
CA TRP A 405 -9.75 2.33 -32.08
C TRP A 405 -10.98 3.23 -32.10
N TYR A 406 -11.82 3.12 -33.13
CA TYR A 406 -13.07 3.88 -33.21
C TYR A 406 -14.07 3.44 -32.14
N SER A 407 -14.22 2.13 -31.90
CA SER A 407 -15.08 1.60 -30.84
C SER A 407 -14.63 2.07 -29.46
N VAL A 408 -13.32 2.09 -29.19
CA VAL A 408 -12.77 2.65 -27.94
C VAL A 408 -12.99 4.15 -27.87
N GLY A 409 -12.86 4.89 -28.97
CA GLY A 409 -13.18 6.30 -29.06
C GLY A 409 -14.64 6.60 -28.67
N ILE A 410 -15.60 5.85 -29.22
CA ILE A 410 -17.03 5.97 -28.88
C ILE A 410 -17.28 5.62 -27.42
N ALA A 411 -16.75 4.50 -26.94
CA ALA A 411 -16.91 4.09 -25.54
C ALA A 411 -16.35 5.14 -24.58
N SER A 412 -15.20 5.72 -24.91
CA SER A 412 -14.57 6.84 -24.19
C SER A 412 -15.46 8.08 -24.19
N ALA A 413 -16.07 8.43 -25.33
CA ALA A 413 -16.98 9.57 -25.46
C ALA A 413 -18.24 9.42 -24.60
N ILE A 414 -18.86 8.22 -24.61
CA ILE A 414 -20.02 7.91 -23.74
C ILE A 414 -19.61 8.05 -22.28
N TRP A 415 -18.47 7.45 -21.90
CA TRP A 415 -17.96 7.49 -20.54
C TRP A 415 -17.66 8.93 -20.08
N TYR A 416 -17.01 9.73 -20.94
CA TYR A 416 -16.75 11.15 -20.70
C TYR A 416 -18.03 11.94 -20.50
N PHE A 417 -19.02 11.77 -21.37
CA PHE A 417 -20.28 12.50 -21.29
C PHE A 417 -21.02 12.22 -19.97
N LEU A 418 -21.01 10.97 -19.49
CA LEU A 418 -21.57 10.63 -18.18
C LEU A 418 -20.93 11.42 -17.04
N TRP A 419 -19.60 11.59 -17.04
CA TRP A 419 -18.90 12.38 -16.02
C TRP A 419 -19.11 13.88 -16.16
N VAL A 420 -19.24 14.39 -17.39
CA VAL A 420 -19.63 15.78 -17.64
C VAL A 420 -21.01 16.04 -17.03
N VAL A 421 -22.00 15.17 -17.28
CA VAL A 421 -23.33 15.29 -16.68
C VAL A 421 -23.26 15.25 -15.15
N LEU A 422 -22.51 14.31 -14.57
CA LEU A 422 -22.32 14.24 -13.11
C LEU A 422 -21.69 15.52 -12.55
N TYR A 423 -20.71 16.10 -13.23
CA TYR A 423 -20.04 17.31 -12.78
C TYR A 423 -20.91 18.56 -12.96
N LEU A 424 -21.68 18.65 -14.05
CA LEU A 424 -22.68 19.71 -14.24
C LEU A 424 -23.75 19.66 -13.15
N LEU A 425 -24.25 18.46 -12.81
CA LEU A 425 -25.15 18.27 -11.67
C LEU A 425 -24.48 18.70 -10.36
N LYS A 426 -23.18 18.43 -10.16
CA LYS A 426 -22.43 18.91 -9.00
C LYS A 426 -22.34 20.44 -8.95
N MET A 427 -22.16 21.11 -10.09
CA MET A 427 -22.12 22.56 -10.19
C MET A 427 -23.46 23.18 -9.78
N VAL A 428 -24.58 22.59 -10.19
CA VAL A 428 -25.93 23.05 -9.85
C VAL A 428 -26.29 22.72 -8.39
N MET A 429 -26.07 21.48 -7.95
CA MET A 429 -26.50 21.00 -6.63
C MET A 429 -25.55 21.38 -5.49
N TYR A 430 -24.25 21.52 -5.77
CA TYR A 430 -23.19 21.75 -4.77
C TYR A 430 -22.16 22.83 -5.17
N PRO A 431 -22.57 24.05 -5.56
CA PRO A 431 -21.67 25.09 -6.08
C PRO A 431 -20.55 25.48 -5.11
N ARG A 432 -20.84 25.53 -3.81
CA ARG A 432 -19.83 25.81 -2.76
C ARG A 432 -18.72 24.76 -2.70
N LYS A 433 -19.01 23.51 -3.07
CA LYS A 433 -17.98 22.46 -3.14
C LYS A 433 -17.12 22.59 -4.38
N VAL A 434 -17.71 22.96 -5.51
CA VAL A 434 -16.98 23.25 -6.75
C VAL A 434 -16.02 24.40 -6.53
N ALA A 435 -16.46 25.50 -5.90
CA ALA A 435 -15.56 26.62 -5.57
C ALA A 435 -14.36 26.20 -4.69
N LYS A 436 -14.60 25.35 -3.67
CA LYS A 436 -13.52 24.80 -2.84
C LYS A 436 -12.58 23.88 -3.60
N GLU A 437 -13.11 23.11 -4.54
CA GLU A 437 -12.32 22.23 -5.40
C GLU A 437 -11.45 23.03 -6.37
N LEU A 438 -11.98 24.09 -6.97
CA LEU A 438 -11.22 24.99 -7.86
C LEU A 438 -10.12 25.75 -7.12
N ALA A 439 -10.33 26.08 -5.85
CA ALA A 439 -9.31 26.69 -4.99
C ALA A 439 -8.22 25.71 -4.50
N HIS A 440 -8.40 24.40 -4.69
CA HIS A 440 -7.48 23.38 -4.20
C HIS A 440 -6.23 23.26 -5.09
N ASN A 441 -5.04 23.22 -4.49
CA ASN A 441 -3.75 23.28 -5.21
C ASN A 441 -3.41 22.08 -6.12
N ILE A 442 -4.20 21.00 -6.04
CA ILE A 442 -4.07 19.81 -6.91
C ILE A 442 -5.27 19.73 -7.85
N ASN A 443 -6.46 19.49 -7.29
CA ASN A 443 -7.71 19.37 -8.05
C ASN A 443 -8.05 20.59 -8.92
N GLY A 444 -7.70 21.81 -8.49
CA GLY A 444 -7.96 23.03 -9.24
C GLY A 444 -7.37 22.94 -10.64
N ASN A 445 -6.07 22.63 -10.76
CA ASN A 445 -5.34 22.56 -12.04
C ASN A 445 -5.94 21.54 -13.04
N CYS A 446 -6.75 20.59 -12.54
CA CYS A 446 -7.44 19.60 -13.38
C CYS A 446 -8.66 20.18 -14.12
N PHE A 447 -9.09 21.42 -13.85
CA PHE A 447 -10.24 22.05 -14.54
C PHE A 447 -10.02 22.25 -16.04
N ALA A 448 -8.77 22.25 -16.52
CA ALA A 448 -8.48 22.27 -17.96
C ALA A 448 -8.77 20.92 -18.66
N LEU A 449 -8.77 19.80 -17.93
CA LEU A 449 -8.83 18.45 -18.50
C LEU A 449 -10.10 18.16 -19.33
N PRO A 450 -11.32 18.55 -18.90
CA PRO A 450 -12.52 18.33 -19.70
C PRO A 450 -12.42 18.96 -21.09
N TRP A 451 -11.80 20.13 -21.20
CA TRP A 451 -11.64 20.87 -22.45
C TRP A 451 -10.57 20.26 -23.36
N VAL A 452 -9.44 19.83 -22.78
CA VAL A 452 -8.38 19.12 -23.52
C VAL A 452 -8.91 17.80 -24.07
N THR A 453 -9.79 17.12 -23.33
CA THR A 453 -10.40 15.86 -23.81
C THR A 453 -11.29 16.10 -25.04
N LEU A 454 -11.99 17.24 -25.14
CA LEU A 454 -12.74 17.61 -26.36
C LEU A 454 -11.82 17.78 -27.57
N VAL A 455 -10.63 18.34 -27.38
CA VAL A 455 -9.62 18.47 -28.46
C VAL A 455 -9.15 17.11 -28.96
N LEU A 456 -9.00 16.11 -28.07
CA LEU A 456 -8.66 14.74 -28.50
C LEU A 456 -9.82 14.04 -29.21
N PHE A 457 -11.07 14.29 -28.81
CA PHE A 457 -12.22 13.81 -29.60
C PHE A 457 -12.27 14.46 -30.98
N ALA A 458 -11.89 15.74 -31.12
CA ALA A 458 -11.75 16.39 -32.42
C ALA A 458 -10.71 15.66 -33.30
N PHE A 459 -9.58 15.25 -32.73
CA PHE A 459 -8.56 14.48 -33.45
C PHE A 459 -9.10 13.14 -33.98
N ILE A 460 -9.90 12.41 -33.20
CA ILE A 460 -10.50 11.13 -33.59
C ILE A 460 -11.55 11.32 -34.70
N GLU A 461 -12.38 12.37 -34.61
CA GLU A 461 -13.49 12.60 -35.55
C GLU A 461 -13.05 13.28 -36.86
N ARG A 462 -11.78 13.70 -36.97
CA ARG A 462 -11.27 14.52 -38.09
C ARG A 462 -11.55 13.93 -39.48
N GLU A 463 -11.50 12.60 -39.62
CA GLU A 463 -11.64 11.91 -40.92
C GLU A 463 -13.10 11.61 -41.26
N ARG A 464 -13.98 11.51 -40.24
CA ARG A 464 -15.39 11.12 -40.41
C ARG A 464 -16.32 12.32 -40.55
N ASP A 465 -16.18 13.30 -39.67
CA ASP A 465 -16.98 14.53 -39.66
C ASP A 465 -16.08 15.73 -39.32
N PRO A 466 -15.39 16.28 -40.34
CA PRO A 466 -14.47 17.40 -40.13
C PRO A 466 -15.16 18.65 -39.56
N ALA A 467 -16.45 18.86 -39.87
CA ALA A 467 -17.20 20.00 -39.36
C ALA A 467 -17.43 19.86 -37.85
N PHE A 468 -17.88 18.69 -37.41
CA PHE A 468 -18.05 18.40 -35.99
C PHE A 468 -16.71 18.43 -35.23
N ALA A 469 -15.65 17.88 -35.83
CA ALA A 469 -14.30 17.96 -35.25
C ALA A 469 -13.83 19.40 -35.03
N LYS A 470 -14.05 20.30 -36.02
CA LYS A 470 -13.73 21.73 -35.88
C LYS A 470 -14.53 22.40 -34.76
N VAL A 471 -15.79 22.03 -34.56
CA VAL A 471 -16.62 22.54 -33.44
C VAL A 471 -16.04 22.12 -32.10
N LEU A 472 -15.76 20.83 -31.91
CA LEU A 472 -15.15 20.32 -30.68
C LEU A 472 -13.82 21.01 -30.37
N PHE A 473 -12.99 21.20 -31.40
CA PHE A 473 -11.70 21.86 -31.29
C PHE A 473 -11.83 23.32 -30.83
N TRP A 474 -12.67 24.13 -31.49
CA TRP A 474 -12.82 25.55 -31.17
C TRP A 474 -13.56 25.82 -29.86
N ILE A 475 -14.26 24.83 -29.30
CA ILE A 475 -14.73 24.89 -27.91
C ILE A 475 -13.58 24.57 -26.93
N GLY A 476 -12.84 23.49 -27.20
CA GLY A 476 -11.82 22.99 -26.28
C GLY A 476 -10.55 23.83 -26.20
N ALA A 477 -9.94 24.16 -27.34
CA ALA A 477 -8.60 24.77 -27.41
C ALA A 477 -8.53 26.22 -26.90
N PRO A 478 -9.45 27.14 -27.25
CA PRO A 478 -9.49 28.48 -26.65
C PRO A 478 -9.76 28.47 -25.16
N THR A 479 -10.67 27.60 -24.71
CA THR A 479 -11.03 27.50 -23.29
C THR A 479 -9.87 26.99 -22.45
N SER A 480 -9.14 25.98 -22.92
CA SER A 480 -7.97 25.46 -22.20
C SER A 480 -6.83 26.49 -22.11
N LEU A 481 -6.59 27.28 -23.16
CA LEU A 481 -5.61 28.37 -23.13
C LEU A 481 -6.02 29.48 -22.15
N LEU A 482 -7.27 29.92 -22.22
CA LEU A 482 -7.79 30.98 -21.34
C LEU A 482 -7.67 30.58 -19.86
N ILE A 483 -8.06 29.34 -19.52
CA ILE A 483 -7.92 28.80 -18.16
C ILE A 483 -6.44 28.79 -17.73
N SER A 484 -5.53 28.40 -18.63
CA SER A 484 -4.10 28.36 -18.33
C SER A 484 -3.55 29.76 -18.04
N ILE A 485 -3.96 30.77 -18.82
CA ILE A 485 -3.56 32.17 -18.60
C ILE A 485 -4.09 32.68 -17.26
N ILE A 486 -5.36 32.42 -16.93
CA ILE A 486 -5.98 32.85 -15.67
C ILE A 486 -5.24 32.26 -14.47
N TRP A 487 -4.86 30.99 -14.52
CA TRP A 487 -4.11 30.38 -13.40
C TRP A 487 -2.71 30.92 -13.26
N VAL A 488 -1.96 31.07 -14.36
CA VAL A 488 -0.63 31.67 -14.31
C VAL A 488 -0.70 33.09 -13.74
N ALA A 489 -1.67 33.88 -14.19
CA ALA A 489 -1.92 35.21 -13.63
C ALA A 489 -2.23 35.15 -12.11
N GLY A 490 -3.05 34.18 -11.68
CA GLY A 490 -3.37 33.97 -10.27
C GLY A 490 -2.17 33.53 -9.42
N TRP A 491 -1.24 32.75 -9.98
CA TRP A 491 0.01 32.36 -9.31
C TRP A 491 0.98 33.53 -9.15
N ILE A 492 1.00 34.45 -10.12
CA ILE A 492 1.82 35.67 -10.05
C ILE A 492 1.20 36.66 -9.07
N ALA A 493 -0.13 36.79 -9.06
CA ALA A 493 -0.84 37.73 -8.19
C ALA A 493 -0.86 37.31 -6.71
N LEU A 494 -0.80 36.02 -6.41
CA LEU A 494 -0.91 35.49 -5.05
C LEU A 494 0.36 34.72 -4.66
N LYS A 495 0.95 35.07 -3.51
CA LYS A 495 2.11 34.33 -2.97
C LYS A 495 1.77 32.84 -2.81
N LYS A 496 2.58 31.96 -3.42
CA LYS A 496 2.49 30.51 -3.27
C LYS A 496 3.71 29.98 -2.52
N GLU A 497 3.44 29.14 -1.52
CA GLU A 497 4.49 28.36 -0.85
C GLU A 497 4.93 27.19 -1.72
N LEU A 498 6.23 26.84 -1.65
CA LEU A 498 6.81 25.73 -2.41
C LEU A 498 6.14 24.38 -2.10
N GLU A 499 5.58 24.25 -0.90
CA GLU A 499 4.79 23.08 -0.46
C GLU A 499 3.58 22.81 -1.37
N HIS A 500 3.03 23.83 -2.03
CA HIS A 500 1.85 23.70 -2.90
C HIS A 500 2.19 23.33 -4.35
N VAL A 501 3.41 23.58 -4.80
CA VAL A 501 3.83 23.29 -6.19
C VAL A 501 3.90 21.77 -6.39
N ASN A 502 3.31 21.23 -7.44
CA ASN A 502 3.35 19.78 -7.67
C ASN A 502 3.19 19.48 -9.18
N ALA A 503 3.46 18.23 -9.57
CA ALA A 503 3.47 17.82 -10.97
C ALA A 503 2.13 18.01 -11.70
N SER A 504 0.99 18.09 -11.00
CA SER A 504 -0.31 18.39 -11.64
C SER A 504 -0.34 19.75 -12.35
N TRP A 505 0.54 20.68 -11.97
CA TRP A 505 0.66 21.98 -12.63
C TRP A 505 1.11 21.83 -14.10
N MET A 506 1.79 20.71 -14.42
CA MET A 506 2.21 20.36 -15.78
C MET A 506 1.05 19.99 -16.71
N MET A 507 -0.17 19.80 -16.18
CA MET A 507 -1.36 19.57 -17.01
C MET A 507 -1.66 20.76 -17.93
N MET A 508 -1.32 21.99 -17.53
CA MET A 508 -1.55 23.19 -18.35
C MET A 508 -0.71 23.20 -19.64
N PRO A 509 0.64 23.12 -19.59
CA PRO A 509 1.42 23.08 -20.82
C PRO A 509 1.09 21.85 -21.67
N VAL A 510 0.84 20.69 -21.05
CA VAL A 510 0.43 19.48 -21.79
C VAL A 510 -0.87 19.68 -22.55
N GLY A 511 -1.89 20.28 -21.94
CA GLY A 511 -3.16 20.57 -22.61
C GLY A 511 -3.02 21.54 -23.78
N ASN A 512 -2.14 22.53 -23.66
CA ASN A 512 -1.87 23.49 -24.74
C ASN A 512 -1.04 22.86 -25.87
N PHE A 513 -0.10 21.96 -25.56
CA PHE A 513 0.58 21.17 -26.57
C PHE A 513 -0.39 20.27 -27.35
N VAL A 514 -1.39 19.67 -26.69
CA VAL A 514 -2.44 18.90 -27.38
C VAL A 514 -3.17 19.77 -28.40
N ALA A 515 -3.59 20.97 -28.03
CA ALA A 515 -4.24 21.90 -28.95
C ALA A 515 -3.33 22.27 -30.13
N ALA A 516 -2.06 22.60 -29.85
CA ALA A 516 -1.07 22.92 -30.88
C ALA A 516 -0.79 21.75 -31.84
N ALA A 517 -0.85 20.50 -31.34
CA ALA A 517 -0.71 19.31 -32.16
C ALA A 517 -1.92 19.08 -33.07
N VAL A 518 -3.13 19.17 -32.53
CA VAL A 518 -4.36 18.80 -33.25
C VAL A 518 -4.82 19.87 -34.23
N GLY A 519 -4.64 21.16 -33.92
CA GLY A 519 -5.12 22.25 -34.78
C GLY A 519 -4.68 22.13 -36.24
N PRO A 520 -3.37 22.02 -36.55
CA PRO A 520 -2.89 21.92 -37.92
C PRO A 520 -3.28 20.60 -38.60
N MET A 521 -3.60 19.55 -37.83
CA MET A 521 -4.09 18.27 -38.33
C MET A 521 -5.56 18.32 -38.76
N LEU A 522 -6.35 19.28 -38.24
CA LEU A 522 -7.73 19.52 -38.66
C LEU A 522 -7.82 20.44 -39.87
N ASP A 523 -7.00 21.49 -39.86
CA ASP A 523 -6.93 22.48 -40.91
C ASP A 523 -5.55 23.12 -40.93
N SER A 524 -4.83 23.02 -42.05
CA SER A 524 -3.48 23.58 -42.17
C SER A 524 -3.47 25.10 -41.99
N ALA A 525 -4.60 25.78 -42.21
CA ALA A 525 -4.75 27.21 -41.96
C ALA A 525 -4.61 27.60 -40.47
N TYR A 526 -4.77 26.64 -39.55
CA TYR A 526 -4.63 26.91 -38.12
C TYR A 526 -3.17 26.94 -37.65
N ARG A 527 -2.20 26.57 -38.51
CA ARG A 527 -0.79 26.45 -38.16
C ARG A 527 -0.23 27.68 -37.44
N ASP A 528 -0.43 28.88 -37.98
CA ASP A 528 0.10 30.11 -37.39
C ASP A 528 -0.51 30.42 -36.02
N ALA A 529 -1.83 30.22 -35.87
CA ALA A 529 -2.50 30.40 -34.60
C ALA A 529 -2.00 29.40 -33.55
N MET A 530 -1.74 28.15 -33.95
CA MET A 530 -1.30 27.08 -33.05
C MET A 530 0.12 27.27 -32.51
N GLN A 531 0.94 28.09 -33.17
CA GLN A 531 2.24 28.49 -32.64
C GLN A 531 2.12 29.30 -31.34
N LEU A 532 1.01 30.04 -31.13
CA LEU A 532 0.74 30.71 -29.85
C LEU A 532 0.56 29.69 -28.71
N TRP A 533 -0.23 28.64 -28.95
CA TRP A 533 -0.43 27.55 -27.98
C TRP A 533 0.88 26.83 -27.70
N PHE A 534 1.65 26.53 -28.75
CA PHE A 534 2.95 25.89 -28.63
C PHE A 534 3.92 26.74 -27.80
N ALA A 535 4.06 28.04 -28.10
CA ALA A 535 4.99 28.93 -27.42
C ALA A 535 4.66 29.06 -25.93
N PHE A 536 3.39 29.26 -25.59
CA PHE A 536 2.95 29.31 -24.19
C PHE A 536 3.19 27.98 -23.47
N ALA A 537 2.85 26.86 -24.11
CA ALA A 537 3.09 25.53 -23.55
C ALA A 537 4.59 25.26 -23.31
N PHE A 538 5.45 25.59 -24.26
CA PHE A 538 6.88 25.37 -24.17
C PHE A 538 7.52 26.17 -23.04
N LEU A 539 7.19 27.47 -22.93
CA LEU A 539 7.65 28.33 -21.83
C LEU A 539 7.25 27.74 -20.47
N MET A 540 5.96 27.41 -20.31
CA MET A 540 5.44 26.89 -19.05
C MET A 540 6.01 25.52 -18.72
N TRP A 541 6.25 24.68 -19.72
CA TRP A 541 6.83 23.36 -19.52
C TRP A 541 8.23 23.46 -18.92
N VAL A 542 9.14 24.22 -19.54
CA VAL A 542 10.53 24.35 -19.08
C VAL A 542 10.58 24.87 -17.64
N ALA A 543 9.80 25.92 -17.33
CA ALA A 543 9.78 26.52 -16.01
C ALA A 543 9.26 25.55 -14.93
N LEU A 544 8.11 24.92 -15.18
CA LEU A 544 7.47 24.04 -14.20
C LEU A 544 8.18 22.70 -14.06
N PHE A 545 8.80 22.16 -15.12
CA PHE A 545 9.62 20.95 -15.03
C PHE A 545 10.78 21.18 -14.06
N ALA A 546 11.52 22.28 -14.20
CA ALA A 546 12.64 22.60 -13.30
C ALA A 546 12.20 22.71 -11.83
N ILE A 547 11.10 23.41 -11.54
CA ILE A 547 10.62 23.61 -10.17
C ILE A 547 10.08 22.30 -9.57
N THR A 548 9.32 21.53 -10.35
CA THR A 548 8.75 20.27 -9.86
C THR A 548 9.83 19.19 -9.70
N LEU A 549 10.86 19.18 -10.55
CA LEU A 549 12.03 18.32 -10.42
C LEU A 549 12.84 18.67 -9.16
N TYR A 550 13.13 19.97 -8.95
CA TYR A 550 13.80 20.43 -7.73
C TYR A 550 13.05 20.00 -6.47
N LYS A 551 11.72 20.18 -6.47
CA LYS A 551 10.89 19.75 -5.34
C LYS A 551 10.99 18.24 -5.10
N ALA A 552 10.92 17.42 -6.14
CA ALA A 552 11.01 15.97 -6.03
C ALA A 552 12.37 15.49 -5.47
N PHE A 553 13.44 16.26 -5.68
CA PHE A 553 14.77 15.94 -5.13
C PHE A 553 14.99 16.42 -3.70
N VAL A 554 14.45 17.59 -3.33
CA VAL A 554 14.85 18.28 -2.09
C VAL A 554 13.83 18.15 -0.97
N MET A 555 12.53 18.11 -1.29
CA MET A 555 11.47 18.13 -0.28
C MET A 555 10.98 16.71 0.01
N PRO A 556 10.63 16.37 1.27
CA PRO A 556 9.98 15.11 1.58
C PRO A 556 8.65 14.99 0.81
N ASP A 557 8.39 13.81 0.26
CA ASP A 557 7.11 13.51 -0.38
C ASP A 557 6.01 13.34 0.67
N TYR A 558 5.22 14.39 0.89
CA TYR A 558 4.23 14.36 1.97
C TYR A 558 2.96 13.56 1.63
N ASP A 559 2.52 13.50 0.36
CA ASP A 559 1.32 12.78 -0.07
C ASP A 559 1.57 11.78 -1.21
N ASP A 560 1.35 10.53 -0.86
CA ASP A 560 1.45 9.35 -1.70
C ASP A 560 0.53 9.34 -2.91
N ARG A 561 -0.59 10.09 -2.88
CA ARG A 561 -1.59 10.15 -3.95
C ARG A 561 -1.19 11.06 -5.11
N VAL A 562 -0.29 12.02 -4.89
CA VAL A 562 0.16 12.91 -5.97
C VAL A 562 1.36 12.36 -6.72
N ARG A 563 2.05 11.35 -6.19
CA ARG A 563 3.21 10.71 -6.84
C ARG A 563 2.92 10.23 -8.27
N PRO A 564 1.79 9.57 -8.60
CA PRO A 564 1.49 9.16 -9.97
C PRO A 564 1.40 10.32 -10.97
N MET A 565 1.14 11.55 -10.50
CA MET A 565 1.07 12.74 -11.36
C MET A 565 2.44 13.11 -11.96
N LEU A 566 3.55 12.57 -11.44
CA LEU A 566 4.88 12.75 -12.03
C LEU A 566 4.98 12.13 -13.43
N ALA A 567 4.11 11.17 -13.77
CA ALA A 567 4.01 10.62 -15.12
C ALA A 567 3.73 11.69 -16.19
N VAL A 568 3.14 12.84 -15.82
CA VAL A 568 2.90 13.97 -16.72
C VAL A 568 4.21 14.55 -17.28
N TRP A 569 5.36 14.34 -16.62
CA TRP A 569 6.67 14.72 -17.17
C TRP A 569 7.02 13.99 -18.47
N VAL A 570 6.49 12.78 -18.70
CA VAL A 570 6.64 12.06 -19.97
C VAL A 570 5.75 12.66 -21.05
N ALA A 571 4.55 13.11 -20.69
CA ALA A 571 3.60 13.67 -21.63
C ALA A 571 4.13 14.94 -22.30
N ALA A 572 4.71 15.87 -21.54
CA ALA A 572 5.16 17.16 -22.06
C ALA A 572 6.14 17.06 -23.25
N PRO A 573 7.26 16.30 -23.17
CA PRO A 573 8.13 16.09 -24.32
C PRO A 573 7.48 15.24 -25.42
N ALA A 574 6.67 14.22 -25.09
CA ALA A 574 6.04 13.38 -26.09
C ALA A 574 5.04 14.15 -26.97
N ILE A 575 4.03 14.79 -26.35
CA ILE A 575 3.03 15.56 -27.08
C ILE A 575 3.60 16.89 -27.60
N GLY A 576 4.59 17.46 -26.91
CA GLY A 576 5.32 18.63 -27.40
C GLY A 576 6.09 18.33 -28.69
N ALA A 577 6.67 17.13 -28.84
CA ALA A 577 7.31 16.71 -30.08
C ALA A 577 6.29 16.66 -31.22
N ILE A 578 5.13 16.03 -30.99
CA ILE A 578 4.05 15.96 -31.97
C ILE A 578 3.53 17.36 -32.32
N ALA A 579 3.33 18.22 -31.32
CA ALA A 579 2.91 19.60 -31.52
C ALA A 579 3.89 20.41 -32.36
N TYR A 580 5.18 20.24 -32.09
CA TYR A 580 6.24 20.86 -32.86
C TYR A 580 6.20 20.37 -34.32
N LEU A 581 6.08 19.06 -34.55
CA LEU A 581 5.98 18.49 -35.89
C LEU A 581 4.74 19.03 -36.64
N SER A 582 3.59 19.15 -35.98
CA SER A 582 2.38 19.73 -36.59
C SER A 582 2.54 21.21 -36.96
N CYS A 583 3.15 22.01 -36.09
CA CYS A 583 3.27 23.45 -36.24
C CYS A 583 4.40 23.87 -37.19
N TYR A 584 5.53 23.16 -37.15
CA TYR A 584 6.78 23.56 -37.82
C TYR A 584 7.26 22.53 -38.84
N GLY A 585 6.79 21.28 -38.76
CA GLY A 585 7.19 20.24 -39.70
C GLY A 585 6.65 20.45 -41.12
N PRO A 586 7.14 19.68 -42.10
CA PRO A 586 6.59 19.68 -43.46
C PRO A 586 5.10 19.28 -43.47
N VAL A 587 4.30 19.84 -44.39
CA VAL A 587 2.92 19.38 -44.63
C VAL A 587 2.98 17.90 -45.04
N VAL A 588 1.98 17.09 -44.68
CA VAL A 588 1.97 15.63 -44.88
C VAL A 588 2.30 15.20 -46.33
N GLU A 589 1.97 16.02 -47.32
CA GLU A 589 2.33 15.80 -48.73
C GLU A 589 3.85 15.81 -49.00
N VAL A 590 4.64 16.48 -48.16
CA VAL A 590 6.10 16.61 -48.25
C VAL A 590 6.83 15.51 -47.44
N LEU A 591 6.15 14.78 -46.54
CA LEU A 591 6.71 13.59 -45.88
C LEU A 591 7.04 12.48 -46.89
N ALA A 592 6.27 12.38 -47.98
CA ALA A 592 6.57 11.48 -49.11
C ALA A 592 7.83 11.88 -49.89
N MET A 593 8.31 13.14 -49.73
CA MET A 593 9.48 13.69 -50.44
C MET A 593 10.71 13.86 -49.53
N GLY A 594 10.62 13.51 -48.23
CA GLY A 594 11.78 13.49 -47.33
C GLY A 594 12.43 14.86 -47.05
N GLN A 595 11.73 15.98 -47.20
CA GLN A 595 12.29 17.32 -46.92
C GLN A 595 11.69 17.92 -45.64
N GLY A 596 12.52 18.07 -44.60
CA GLY A 596 12.16 18.78 -43.36
C GLY A 596 12.18 20.31 -43.54
N ALA A 597 11.37 21.03 -42.75
CA ALA A 597 11.18 22.47 -42.84
C ALA A 597 12.40 23.33 -42.41
N LEU A 598 13.41 22.71 -41.80
CA LEU A 598 14.72 23.30 -41.55
C LEU A 598 15.77 22.50 -42.31
N GLY A 599 15.81 22.66 -43.63
CA GLY A 599 16.94 22.34 -44.50
C GLY A 599 17.79 21.15 -44.08
N ASN A 600 17.19 19.96 -44.04
CA ASN A 600 17.76 18.65 -44.37
C ASN A 600 16.78 17.58 -43.93
N GLY A 601 16.39 16.72 -44.86
CA GLY A 601 15.56 15.56 -44.63
C GLY A 601 15.96 14.77 -43.39
N PHE A 602 14.96 14.17 -42.75
CA PHE A 602 15.14 13.20 -41.66
C PHE A 602 15.80 13.73 -40.37
N ASN A 603 16.40 14.92 -40.28
CA ASN A 603 17.16 15.37 -39.10
C ASN A 603 16.52 16.53 -38.32
N ASP A 604 15.24 16.40 -37.99
CA ASP A 604 14.58 17.38 -37.13
C ASP A 604 15.05 17.26 -35.68
N PHE A 605 16.06 18.08 -35.34
CA PHE A 605 16.74 18.07 -34.05
C PHE A 605 15.77 18.17 -32.87
N ILE A 606 14.75 19.02 -32.95
CA ILE A 606 13.83 19.27 -31.82
C ILE A 606 12.93 18.06 -31.61
N PHE A 607 12.27 17.57 -32.66
CA PHE A 607 11.39 16.41 -32.57
C PHE A 607 12.14 15.17 -32.05
N ILE A 608 13.32 14.87 -32.61
CA ILE A 608 14.11 13.69 -32.25
C ILE A 608 14.53 13.74 -30.78
N ASN A 609 15.05 14.87 -30.30
CA ASN A 609 15.50 14.98 -28.91
C ASN A 609 14.31 14.94 -27.93
N MET A 610 13.16 15.51 -28.29
CA MET A 610 11.95 15.43 -27.45
C MET A 610 11.40 14.00 -27.38
N HIS A 611 11.44 13.24 -28.49
CA HIS A 611 11.10 11.81 -28.49
C HIS A 611 11.99 11.02 -27.51
N TRP A 612 13.32 11.13 -27.64
CA TRP A 612 14.25 10.42 -26.77
C TRP A 612 14.17 10.88 -25.31
N MET A 613 13.89 12.16 -25.07
CA MET A 613 13.63 12.67 -23.71
C MET A 613 12.38 12.04 -23.09
N ALA A 614 11.30 11.86 -23.88
CA ALA A 614 10.10 11.17 -23.40
C ALA A 614 10.40 9.71 -23.03
N ILE A 615 11.13 8.97 -23.88
CA ILE A 615 11.54 7.58 -23.60
C ILE A 615 12.43 7.52 -22.35
N ALA A 616 13.45 8.38 -22.24
CA ALA A 616 14.36 8.39 -21.10
C ALA A 616 13.63 8.69 -19.78
N LEU A 617 12.75 9.70 -19.78
CA LEU A 617 11.92 10.01 -18.61
C LEU A 617 10.99 8.85 -18.26
N ALA A 618 10.37 8.20 -19.25
CA ALA A 618 9.49 7.06 -18.99
C ALA A 618 10.24 5.90 -18.33
N VAL A 619 11.48 5.61 -18.76
CA VAL A 619 12.33 4.60 -18.13
C VAL A 619 12.68 4.99 -16.70
N VAL A 620 13.13 6.23 -16.46
CA VAL A 620 13.44 6.72 -15.09
C VAL A 620 12.22 6.59 -14.18
N LEU A 621 11.06 7.06 -14.62
CA LEU A 621 9.84 7.02 -13.82
C LEU A 621 9.31 5.60 -13.61
N LEU A 622 9.52 4.69 -14.57
CA LEU A 622 9.21 3.27 -14.39
C LEU A 622 10.02 2.70 -13.20
N PHE A 623 11.32 3.02 -13.12
CA PHE A 623 12.16 2.60 -11.98
C PHE A 623 11.74 3.25 -10.65
N CYS A 624 11.34 4.52 -10.66
CA CYS A 624 10.93 5.22 -9.44
C CYS A 624 9.55 4.80 -8.91
N PHE A 625 8.59 4.50 -9.80
CA PHE A 625 7.19 4.40 -9.41
C PHE A 625 6.57 2.99 -9.51
N PHE A 626 7.34 1.98 -9.93
CA PHE A 626 6.82 0.60 -9.96
C PHE A 626 6.33 0.14 -8.57
N ARG A 627 7.11 0.42 -7.51
CA ARG A 627 6.80 0.04 -6.13
C ARG A 627 5.54 0.74 -5.57
N PRO A 628 5.43 2.08 -5.60
CA PRO A 628 4.22 2.79 -5.17
C PRO A 628 2.96 2.46 -5.97
N TYR A 629 3.09 1.97 -7.21
CA TYR A 629 1.95 1.67 -8.08
C TYR A 629 1.22 0.39 -7.69
N PHE A 630 1.93 -0.67 -7.30
CA PHE A 630 1.32 -1.98 -7.03
C PHE A 630 1.30 -2.37 -5.54
N GLY A 631 2.00 -1.64 -4.66
CA GLY A 631 2.15 -1.99 -3.23
C GLY A 631 1.07 -1.51 -2.25
N ARG A 632 -0.05 -0.94 -2.73
CA ARG A 632 -1.08 -0.36 -1.84
C ARG A 632 -2.33 -1.22 -1.72
N LEU A 633 -2.93 -1.22 -0.53
CA LEU A 633 -4.19 -1.90 -0.24
C LEU A 633 -5.40 -1.31 -0.98
N ARG A 634 -5.32 -0.04 -1.43
CA ARG A 634 -6.42 0.67 -2.10
C ARG A 634 -5.95 1.37 -3.38
N PHE A 635 -6.68 1.15 -4.46
CA PHE A 635 -6.53 1.88 -5.73
C PHE A 635 -7.05 3.33 -5.60
N ASP A 636 -6.29 4.29 -6.12
CA ASP A 636 -6.68 5.70 -6.21
C ASP A 636 -6.85 6.12 -7.68
N MET A 637 -7.80 7.00 -7.97
CA MET A 637 -8.03 7.47 -9.34
C MET A 637 -6.83 8.24 -9.91
N SER A 638 -5.93 8.75 -9.06
CA SER A 638 -4.73 9.48 -9.50
C SER A 638 -3.77 8.64 -10.34
N TYR A 639 -3.81 7.30 -10.27
CA TYR A 639 -2.99 6.42 -11.11
C TYR A 639 -3.28 6.55 -12.61
N TRP A 640 -4.49 7.01 -12.98
CA TRP A 640 -4.80 7.35 -14.37
C TRP A 640 -3.91 8.47 -14.93
N ALA A 641 -3.18 9.21 -14.09
CA ALA A 641 -2.20 10.19 -14.53
C ALA A 641 -1.10 9.60 -15.42
N ALA A 642 -0.86 8.29 -15.38
CA ALA A 642 0.04 7.61 -16.30
C ALA A 642 -0.61 7.24 -17.66
N GLY A 643 -1.94 7.27 -17.75
CA GLY A 643 -2.70 6.90 -18.95
C GLY A 643 -2.32 7.76 -20.16
N PHE A 644 -2.68 9.06 -20.13
CA PHE A 644 -2.37 9.95 -21.26
C PHE A 644 -0.87 10.06 -21.59
N PRO A 645 0.07 10.18 -20.62
CA PRO A 645 1.49 10.20 -20.93
C PRO A 645 1.99 8.95 -21.68
N SER A 646 1.52 7.76 -21.31
CA SER A 646 1.87 6.53 -22.04
C SER A 646 1.34 6.55 -23.47
N ALA A 647 0.10 7.00 -23.68
CA ALA A 647 -0.49 7.15 -25.00
C ALA A 647 0.24 8.18 -25.86
N ALA A 648 0.58 9.34 -25.31
CA ALA A 648 1.36 10.38 -26.00
C ALA A 648 2.75 9.87 -26.40
N MET A 649 3.43 9.15 -25.48
CA MET A 649 4.71 8.52 -25.76
C MET A 649 4.60 7.48 -26.89
N SER A 650 3.56 6.65 -26.88
CA SER A 650 3.32 5.66 -27.93
C SER A 650 3.07 6.32 -29.29
N MET A 651 2.21 7.34 -29.38
CA MET A 651 2.02 8.12 -30.60
C MET A 651 3.33 8.74 -31.11
N CYS A 652 4.11 9.33 -30.20
CA CYS A 652 5.39 9.93 -30.53
C CYS A 652 6.39 8.89 -31.08
N ALA A 653 6.43 7.69 -30.49
CA ALA A 653 7.26 6.58 -30.99
C ALA A 653 6.83 6.08 -32.36
N ILE A 654 5.53 5.98 -32.61
CA ILE A 654 4.98 5.60 -33.93
C ILE A 654 5.38 6.65 -34.98
N TYR A 655 5.15 7.94 -34.71
CA TYR A 655 5.56 9.00 -35.63
C TYR A 655 7.07 9.08 -35.82
N TYR A 656 7.86 8.78 -34.78
CA TYR A 656 9.30 8.65 -34.91
C TYR A 656 9.69 7.51 -35.86
N ASN A 657 9.05 6.35 -35.77
CA ASN A 657 9.29 5.24 -36.70
C ASN A 657 8.90 5.59 -38.14
N LEU A 658 7.81 6.33 -38.35
CA LEU A 658 7.42 6.79 -39.69
C LEU A 658 8.42 7.78 -40.29
N LEU A 659 8.98 8.66 -39.45
CA LEU A 659 9.99 9.63 -39.87
C LEU A 659 11.37 8.98 -40.05
N LYS A 660 11.75 8.05 -39.18
CA LYS A 660 13.03 7.34 -39.17
C LYS A 660 12.79 5.84 -39.00
N PRO A 661 12.43 5.12 -40.07
CA PRO A 661 12.20 3.70 -40.00
C PRO A 661 13.50 2.97 -39.70
N GLY A 662 13.43 1.98 -38.82
CA GLY A 662 14.53 1.12 -38.44
C GLY A 662 14.10 0.11 -37.38
N ASP A 663 14.83 -0.99 -37.26
CA ASP A 663 14.43 -2.11 -36.39
C ASP A 663 14.23 -1.67 -34.93
N LEU A 664 15.08 -0.76 -34.44
CA LEU A 664 14.98 -0.23 -33.09
C LEU A 664 13.75 0.69 -32.91
N SER A 665 13.47 1.59 -33.86
CA SER A 665 12.31 2.49 -33.77
C SER A 665 11.00 1.75 -33.91
N GLU A 666 10.95 0.73 -34.76
CA GLU A 666 9.82 -0.17 -34.89
C GLU A 666 9.59 -0.95 -33.59
N ALA A 667 10.64 -1.55 -33.02
CA ALA A 667 10.54 -2.26 -31.75
C ALA A 667 10.06 -1.35 -30.60
N ILE A 668 10.53 -0.10 -30.54
CA ILE A 668 10.09 0.89 -29.54
C ILE A 668 8.61 1.27 -29.77
N ALA A 669 8.17 1.42 -31.02
CA ALA A 669 6.78 1.71 -31.34
C ALA A 669 5.85 0.58 -30.87
N TYR A 670 6.17 -0.68 -31.19
CA TYR A 670 5.41 -1.84 -30.69
C TYR A 670 5.44 -1.93 -29.16
N ALA A 671 6.61 -1.77 -28.54
CA ALA A 671 6.76 -1.88 -27.09
C ALA A 671 5.95 -0.81 -26.35
N THR A 672 6.02 0.44 -26.78
CA THR A 672 5.27 1.54 -26.17
C THR A 672 3.76 1.41 -26.40
N LEU A 673 3.32 0.93 -27.57
CA LEU A 673 1.92 0.65 -27.87
C LEU A 673 1.36 -0.49 -27.00
N PHE A 674 2.14 -1.57 -26.84
CA PHE A 674 1.79 -2.68 -25.97
C PHE A 674 1.72 -2.25 -24.50
N ILE A 675 2.74 -1.55 -23.98
CA ILE A 675 2.77 -1.05 -22.60
C ILE A 675 1.57 -0.12 -22.33
N THR A 676 1.28 0.79 -23.27
CA THR A 676 0.12 1.69 -23.17
C THR A 676 -1.17 0.90 -23.08
N SER A 677 -1.39 -0.05 -23.99
CA SER A 677 -2.61 -0.87 -24.02
C SER A 677 -2.76 -1.70 -22.75
N TRP A 678 -1.68 -2.33 -22.29
CA TRP A 678 -1.62 -3.13 -21.07
C TRP A 678 -1.91 -2.30 -19.82
N LEU A 679 -1.31 -1.12 -19.70
CA LEU A 679 -1.51 -0.20 -18.58
C LEU A 679 -2.98 0.25 -18.49
N HIS A 680 -3.58 0.62 -19.62
CA HIS A 680 -4.98 1.07 -19.67
C HIS A 680 -5.95 -0.06 -19.31
N ALA A 681 -5.70 -1.28 -19.80
CA ALA A 681 -6.50 -2.44 -19.44
C ALA A 681 -6.46 -2.73 -17.93
N ASN A 682 -5.27 -2.69 -17.32
CA ASN A 682 -5.12 -2.87 -15.88
C ASN A 682 -5.82 -1.75 -15.09
N LEU A 683 -5.61 -0.48 -15.46
CA LEU A 683 -6.27 0.67 -14.84
C LEU A 683 -7.80 0.60 -14.91
N LEU A 684 -8.35 0.18 -16.05
CA LEU A 684 -9.78 -0.04 -16.23
C LEU A 684 -10.30 -1.09 -15.26
N MET A 685 -9.65 -2.26 -15.18
CA MET A 685 -10.09 -3.34 -14.28
C MET A 685 -10.06 -2.91 -12.81
N GLN A 686 -8.99 -2.22 -12.39
CA GLN A 686 -8.89 -1.69 -11.02
C GLN A 686 -9.95 -0.61 -10.74
N THR A 687 -10.25 0.24 -11.71
CA THR A 687 -11.31 1.25 -11.61
C THR A 687 -12.69 0.61 -11.45
N LEU A 688 -13.00 -0.42 -12.25
CA LEU A 688 -14.26 -1.16 -12.14
C LEU A 688 -14.36 -1.86 -10.78
N ALA A 689 -13.29 -2.50 -10.31
CA ALA A 689 -13.26 -3.13 -8.99
C ALA A 689 -13.49 -2.11 -7.86
N ALA A 690 -12.88 -0.93 -7.96
CA ALA A 690 -13.07 0.18 -7.02
C ALA A 690 -14.51 0.75 -7.08
N LEU A 691 -15.13 0.82 -8.26
CA LEU A 691 -16.54 1.21 -8.42
C LEU A 691 -17.47 0.21 -7.74
N VAL A 692 -17.28 -1.10 -7.96
CA VAL A 692 -18.07 -2.15 -7.31
C VAL A 692 -17.93 -2.07 -5.79
N ARG A 693 -16.71 -1.87 -5.27
CA ARG A 693 -16.46 -1.65 -3.83
C ARG A 693 -16.93 -0.27 -3.33
N ARG A 694 -17.47 0.59 -4.20
CA ARG A 694 -17.94 1.97 -3.89
C ARG A 694 -16.84 2.86 -3.29
N GLN A 695 -15.63 2.75 -3.83
CA GLN A 695 -14.45 3.49 -3.36
C GLN A 695 -14.16 4.75 -4.20
N VAL A 696 -14.70 4.87 -5.41
CA VAL A 696 -14.39 5.99 -6.33
C VAL A 696 -15.04 7.30 -5.90
N PHE A 697 -16.37 7.32 -5.70
CA PHE A 697 -17.11 8.54 -5.38
C PHE A 697 -17.15 8.82 -3.87
N THR A 698 -15.98 8.84 -3.24
CA THR A 698 -15.80 9.07 -1.81
C THR A 698 -15.13 10.42 -1.54
N PRO A 699 -15.36 11.05 -0.37
CA PRO A 699 -14.63 12.25 0.03
C PRO A 699 -13.12 12.02 0.02
N ASP A 700 -12.35 13.09 -0.25
CA ASP A 700 -10.91 13.04 -0.05
C ASP A 700 -10.59 12.83 1.44
N TYR A 701 -9.65 11.94 1.73
CA TYR A 701 -9.08 11.80 3.06
C TYR A 701 -8.58 13.16 3.57
N LYS A 702 -9.11 13.60 4.70
CA LYS A 702 -8.73 14.86 5.33
C LYS A 702 -7.94 14.57 6.58
N TRP A 703 -6.64 14.82 6.50
CA TRP A 703 -5.75 14.74 7.66
C TRP A 703 -4.92 16.02 7.75
N GLY A 704 -4.52 16.35 8.96
CA GLY A 704 -3.86 17.59 9.30
C GLY A 704 -2.99 17.38 10.55
N PRO A 705 -2.27 18.41 11.03
CA PRO A 705 -1.55 18.30 12.29
C PRO A 705 -2.45 17.81 13.44
N MET A 706 -3.70 18.29 13.51
CA MET A 706 -4.69 17.87 14.51
C MET A 706 -5.16 16.41 14.37
N SER A 707 -4.71 15.66 13.37
CA SER A 707 -4.84 14.21 13.38
C SER A 707 -4.04 13.56 14.51
N PHE A 708 -3.09 14.28 15.12
CA PHE A 708 -2.36 13.88 16.33
C PHE A 708 -3.29 13.29 17.38
N MET A 709 -4.35 14.03 17.75
CA MET A 709 -5.33 13.61 18.75
C MET A 709 -6.02 12.30 18.40
N ARG A 710 -6.68 12.28 17.24
CA ARG A 710 -7.40 11.07 16.80
C ARG A 710 -6.50 9.85 16.73
N LEU A 711 -5.26 10.00 16.29
CA LEU A 711 -4.32 8.89 16.19
C LEU A 711 -3.85 8.41 17.58
N THR A 712 -3.73 9.31 18.56
CA THR A 712 -3.58 8.95 19.98
C THR A 712 -4.78 8.13 20.47
N HIS A 713 -6.02 8.55 20.13
CA HIS A 713 -7.24 7.81 20.50
C HIS A 713 -7.26 6.40 19.87
N GLU A 714 -6.89 6.29 18.59
CA GLU A 714 -6.77 4.99 17.90
C GLU A 714 -5.71 4.10 18.55
N ALA A 715 -4.59 4.66 19.00
CA ALA A 715 -3.57 3.91 19.73
C ALA A 715 -4.09 3.40 21.08
N LEU A 716 -4.74 4.26 21.88
CA LEU A 716 -5.35 3.89 23.15
C LEU A 716 -6.44 2.83 22.99
N ARG A 717 -7.27 2.91 21.94
CA ARG A 717 -8.24 1.86 21.60
C ARG A 717 -7.58 0.57 21.14
N GLY A 718 -6.47 0.68 20.40
CA GLY A 718 -5.73 -0.46 19.85
C GLY A 718 -5.06 -1.34 20.91
N VAL A 719 -4.69 -0.79 22.06
CA VAL A 719 -4.08 -1.55 23.17
C VAL A 719 -5.09 -2.27 24.07
N LEU A 720 -6.37 -1.84 24.08
CA LEU A 720 -7.40 -2.41 24.96
C LEU A 720 -7.60 -3.93 24.82
N PRO A 721 -7.65 -4.53 23.60
CA PRO A 721 -7.83 -5.97 23.46
C PRO A 721 -6.70 -6.78 24.10
N LYS A 722 -5.45 -6.28 23.98
CA LYS A 722 -4.27 -6.90 24.61
C LYS A 722 -4.37 -6.77 26.13
N LEU A 723 -4.67 -5.58 26.63
CA LEU A 723 -4.83 -5.34 28.07
C LEU A 723 -5.92 -6.24 28.68
N LEU A 724 -7.07 -6.38 28.01
CA LEU A 724 -8.16 -7.24 28.46
C LEU A 724 -7.80 -8.73 28.42
N ALA A 725 -7.02 -9.17 27.42
CA ALA A 725 -6.55 -10.54 27.35
C ALA A 725 -5.57 -10.86 28.49
N GLU A 726 -4.63 -9.97 28.79
CA GLU A 726 -3.72 -10.09 29.93
C GLU A 726 -4.45 -10.04 31.27
N ALA A 727 -5.50 -9.22 31.38
CA ALA A 727 -6.36 -9.16 32.56
C ALA A 727 -7.06 -10.50 32.81
N LYS A 728 -7.65 -11.11 31.77
CA LYS A 728 -8.30 -12.43 31.88
C LYS A 728 -7.35 -13.54 32.31
N ASP A 729 -6.06 -13.40 32.05
CA ASP A 729 -5.02 -14.37 32.44
C ASP A 729 -4.30 -14.03 33.75
N CYS A 730 -4.60 -12.88 34.39
CA CYS A 730 -3.78 -12.34 35.48
C CYS A 730 -3.78 -13.18 36.78
N GLY A 731 -4.84 -13.95 37.03
CA GLY A 731 -4.95 -14.84 38.19
C GLY A 731 -4.18 -16.13 38.05
N HIS A 732 -3.45 -16.30 36.95
CA HIS A 732 -2.88 -17.58 36.60
C HIS A 732 -1.50 -17.83 37.25
N ASN A 733 -0.52 -16.96 36.99
CA ASN A 733 0.82 -17.04 37.58
C ASN A 733 1.42 -15.64 37.80
N GLU A 734 2.53 -15.57 38.53
CA GLU A 734 3.24 -14.30 38.83
C GLU A 734 3.69 -13.57 37.55
N ALA A 735 4.03 -14.30 36.49
CA ALA A 735 4.45 -13.70 35.22
C ALA A 735 3.29 -13.04 34.46
N SER A 736 2.09 -13.64 34.46
CA SER A 736 0.88 -13.07 33.87
C SER A 736 0.46 -11.78 34.58
N LEU A 737 0.53 -11.77 35.92
CA LEU A 737 0.28 -10.55 36.70
C LEU A 737 1.35 -9.47 36.46
N ALA A 738 2.62 -9.84 36.36
CA ALA A 738 3.71 -8.91 36.05
C ALA A 738 3.57 -8.31 34.65
N SER A 739 3.18 -9.11 33.65
CA SER A 739 2.87 -8.63 32.30
C SER A 739 1.72 -7.62 32.33
N LEU A 740 0.61 -7.97 33.01
CA LEU A 740 -0.52 -7.07 33.15
C LEU A 740 -0.11 -5.73 33.79
N ARG A 741 0.67 -5.76 34.87
CA ARG A 741 1.17 -4.54 35.54
C ARG A 741 1.99 -3.68 34.60
N ALA A 742 2.88 -4.28 33.82
CA ALA A 742 3.72 -3.54 32.88
C ALA A 742 2.87 -2.89 31.77
N THR A 743 1.94 -3.64 31.18
CA THR A 743 1.01 -3.12 30.17
C THR A 743 0.11 -2.03 30.75
N TRP A 744 -0.47 -2.26 31.94
CA TRP A 744 -1.32 -1.28 32.61
C TRP A 744 -0.57 0.01 32.95
N ALA A 745 0.65 -0.07 33.49
CA ALA A 745 1.45 1.12 33.78
C ALA A 745 1.70 1.99 32.53
N ALA A 746 1.93 1.34 31.38
CA ALA A 746 2.09 2.04 30.11
C ALA A 746 0.77 2.68 29.62
N VAL A 747 -0.35 1.96 29.72
CA VAL A 747 -1.69 2.47 29.35
C VAL A 747 -2.14 3.62 30.25
N SER A 748 -1.95 3.47 31.57
CA SER A 748 -2.25 4.50 32.57
C SER A 748 -1.43 5.77 32.30
N MET A 749 -0.12 5.63 32.06
CA MET A 749 0.74 6.77 31.66
C MET A 749 0.22 7.45 30.39
N ALA A 750 -0.12 6.69 29.35
CA ALA A 750 -0.60 7.26 28.09
C ALA A 750 -1.95 7.97 28.23
N HIS A 751 -2.85 7.42 29.06
CA HIS A 751 -4.11 8.07 29.41
C HIS A 751 -3.89 9.39 30.12
N LEU A 752 -3.07 9.41 31.19
CA LEU A 752 -2.83 10.61 31.98
C LEU A 752 -2.13 11.71 31.17
N GLU A 753 -1.15 11.35 30.35
CA GLU A 753 -0.48 12.32 29.47
C GLU A 753 -1.41 12.86 28.38
N HIS A 754 -2.31 12.03 27.85
CA HIS A 754 -3.31 12.46 26.89
C HIS A 754 -4.33 13.43 27.48
N GLY A 755 -4.88 13.10 28.66
CA GLY A 755 -5.77 14.01 29.39
C GLY A 755 -5.08 15.33 29.73
N ARG A 756 -3.79 15.30 30.09
CA ARG A 756 -3.00 16.52 30.31
C ARG A 756 -2.76 17.32 29.03
N HIS A 757 -2.50 16.67 27.88
CA HIS A 757 -2.44 17.37 26.58
C HIS A 757 -3.76 18.07 26.28
N GLU A 758 -4.86 17.42 26.61
CA GLU A 758 -6.19 17.97 26.45
C GLU A 758 -6.41 19.17 27.36
N ASP A 759 -6.37 18.97 28.66
CA ASP A 759 -6.74 19.98 29.65
C ASP A 759 -5.82 21.20 29.62
N ASP A 760 -4.50 20.99 29.60
CA ASP A 760 -3.53 22.08 29.77
C ASP A 760 -3.23 22.85 28.49
N VAL A 761 -3.34 22.19 27.32
CA VAL A 761 -2.91 22.73 26.04
C VAL A 761 -4.08 22.86 25.07
N ILE A 762 -4.71 21.75 24.72
CA ILE A 762 -5.63 21.69 23.58
C ILE A 762 -6.97 22.32 23.91
N PHE A 763 -7.62 21.90 25.00
CA PHE A 763 -8.90 22.40 25.47
C PHE A 763 -8.80 23.85 25.89
N LYS A 764 -7.71 24.22 26.58
CA LYS A 764 -7.39 25.62 26.85
C LYS A 764 -7.38 26.45 25.57
N THR A 765 -6.64 26.01 24.54
CA THR A 765 -6.60 26.70 23.24
C THR A 765 -7.97 26.71 22.56
N TYR A 766 -8.75 25.63 22.64
CA TYR A 766 -10.09 25.58 22.05
C TYR A 766 -11.05 26.55 22.73
N ASN A 767 -10.99 26.65 24.06
CA ASN A 767 -11.84 27.52 24.86
C ASN A 767 -11.53 29.01 24.64
N GLU A 768 -10.33 29.37 24.17
CA GLU A 768 -10.04 30.73 23.69
C GLU A 768 -10.88 31.13 22.46
N PHE A 769 -11.22 30.16 21.60
CA PHE A 769 -12.04 30.38 20.40
C PHE A 769 -13.52 30.05 20.63
N PHE A 770 -13.80 29.06 21.49
CA PHE A 770 -15.14 28.51 21.74
C PHE A 770 -15.32 28.31 23.26
N PRO A 771 -15.74 29.36 24.00
CA PRO A 771 -15.85 29.28 25.46
C PRO A 771 -16.71 28.10 25.93
N ALA A 772 -16.25 27.41 26.98
CA ALA A 772 -16.92 26.26 27.61
C ALA A 772 -17.22 25.08 26.66
N LEU A 773 -16.49 24.96 25.53
CA LEU A 773 -16.65 23.86 24.59
C LEU A 773 -16.39 22.50 25.26
N THR A 774 -15.39 22.45 26.14
CA THR A 774 -14.81 21.21 26.67
C THR A 774 -15.34 20.81 28.05
N HIS A 775 -16.25 21.58 28.65
CA HIS A 775 -16.73 21.35 30.02
C HIS A 775 -17.24 19.92 30.27
N GLU A 776 -17.95 19.32 29.30
CA GLU A 776 -18.42 17.92 29.42
C GLU A 776 -17.28 16.90 29.36
N ALA A 777 -16.19 17.20 28.64
CA ALA A 777 -14.99 16.37 28.59
C ALA A 777 -14.23 16.43 29.92
N ASP A 778 -14.08 17.64 30.47
CA ASP A 778 -13.42 17.86 31.76
C ASP A 778 -14.08 17.03 32.89
N VAL A 779 -15.42 16.92 32.88
CA VAL A 779 -16.16 16.07 33.84
C VAL A 779 -15.91 14.58 33.59
N GLN A 780 -15.87 14.16 32.32
CA GLN A 780 -15.60 12.77 31.96
C GLN A 780 -14.16 12.33 32.32
N HIS A 781 -13.17 13.23 32.21
CA HIS A 781 -11.79 12.98 32.66
C HIS A 781 -11.74 12.64 34.15
N GLN A 782 -12.45 13.38 35.01
CA GLN A 782 -12.48 13.10 36.45
C GLN A 782 -13.05 11.72 36.78
N ASP A 783 -14.08 11.28 36.05
CA ASP A 783 -14.66 9.94 36.25
C ASP A 783 -13.72 8.83 35.75
N LEU A 784 -13.01 9.07 34.65
CA LEU A 784 -12.01 8.15 34.12
C LEU A 784 -10.78 8.03 35.04
N GLU A 785 -10.28 9.14 35.57
CA GLU A 785 -9.17 9.15 36.54
C GLU A 785 -9.50 8.29 37.75
N ARG A 786 -10.74 8.36 38.28
CA ARG A 786 -11.19 7.48 39.38
C ARG A 786 -11.13 6.00 39.00
N THR A 787 -11.44 5.65 37.75
CA THR A 787 -11.32 4.25 37.30
C THR A 787 -9.87 3.80 37.18
N VAL A 788 -8.97 4.69 36.74
CA VAL A 788 -7.53 4.44 36.70
C VAL A 788 -6.98 4.24 38.11
N GLU A 789 -7.28 5.15 39.04
CA GLU A 789 -6.89 5.05 40.45
C GLU A 789 -7.39 3.75 41.11
N ASN A 790 -8.60 3.31 40.76
CA ASN A 790 -9.15 2.06 41.29
C ASN A 790 -8.33 0.85 40.81
N VAL A 791 -8.02 0.78 39.51
CA VAL A 791 -7.21 -0.32 38.96
C VAL A 791 -5.77 -0.27 39.51
N ASP A 792 -5.18 0.92 39.61
CA ASP A 792 -3.85 1.11 40.24
C ASP A 792 -3.84 0.59 41.68
N ARG A 793 -4.87 0.93 42.47
CA ARG A 793 -5.02 0.45 43.84
C ARG A 793 -5.14 -1.06 43.91
N MET A 794 -5.93 -1.68 43.02
CA MET A 794 -6.10 -3.13 42.97
C MET A 794 -4.80 -3.85 42.57
N LEU A 795 -4.07 -3.33 41.60
CA LEU A 795 -2.79 -3.89 41.14
C LEU A 795 -1.65 -3.67 42.14
N ALA A 796 -1.68 -2.58 42.91
CA ALA A 796 -0.75 -2.31 44.00
C ALA A 796 -1.04 -3.18 45.24
N ALA A 797 -2.32 -3.46 45.53
CA ALA A 797 -2.73 -4.34 46.63
C ALA A 797 -2.49 -5.82 46.32
N ALA A 798 -2.47 -6.20 45.04
CA ALA A 798 -2.06 -7.52 44.61
C ALA A 798 -0.61 -7.82 45.04
N GLY A 799 -0.34 -9.00 45.57
CA GLY A 799 1.02 -9.44 45.92
C GLY A 799 1.83 -9.86 44.68
N SER A 800 2.64 -10.90 44.81
CA SER A 800 3.27 -11.59 43.67
C SER A 800 2.29 -12.47 42.88
N ALA A 801 1.16 -12.84 43.48
CA ALA A 801 0.10 -13.62 42.84
C ALA A 801 -1.28 -13.13 43.30
N VAL A 802 -2.30 -13.34 42.47
CA VAL A 802 -3.68 -12.92 42.73
C VAL A 802 -4.59 -14.15 42.67
N SER A 803 -5.49 -14.29 43.65
CA SER A 803 -6.47 -15.38 43.72
C SER A 803 -7.60 -15.20 42.71
N GLY A 804 -8.30 -16.29 42.35
CA GLY A 804 -9.37 -16.27 41.33
C GLY A 804 -10.42 -15.16 41.50
N PRO A 805 -10.97 -14.90 42.71
CA PRO A 805 -11.92 -13.81 42.93
C PRO A 805 -11.32 -12.42 42.65
N ALA A 806 -10.14 -12.13 43.19
CA ALA A 806 -9.47 -10.85 42.99
C ALA A 806 -9.02 -10.67 41.52
N ALA A 807 -8.65 -11.74 40.83
CA ALA A 807 -8.33 -11.70 39.40
C ALA A 807 -9.55 -11.38 38.53
N SER A 808 -10.72 -11.93 38.91
CA SER A 808 -12.00 -11.61 38.27
C SER A 808 -12.40 -10.15 38.51
N GLU A 809 -12.16 -9.62 39.71
CA GLU A 809 -12.41 -8.22 40.03
C GLU A 809 -11.50 -7.28 39.22
N ILE A 810 -10.20 -7.59 39.13
CA ILE A 810 -9.25 -6.84 38.28
C ILE A 810 -9.69 -6.87 36.81
N THR A 811 -10.09 -8.04 36.31
CA THR A 811 -10.59 -8.19 34.93
C THR A 811 -11.82 -7.33 34.69
N ALA A 812 -12.79 -7.36 35.60
CA ALA A 812 -14.00 -6.55 35.50
C ALA A 812 -13.71 -5.05 35.56
N ALA A 813 -12.78 -4.62 36.42
CA ALA A 813 -12.36 -3.22 36.52
C ALA A 813 -11.68 -2.75 35.22
N ILE A 814 -10.82 -3.57 34.62
CA ILE A 814 -10.16 -3.27 33.33
C ILE A 814 -11.15 -3.28 32.17
N GLU A 815 -12.12 -4.18 32.15
CA GLU A 815 -13.19 -4.21 31.14
C GLU A 815 -14.08 -2.97 31.24
N ALA A 816 -14.41 -2.55 32.45
CA ALA A 816 -15.16 -1.32 32.71
C ALA A 816 -14.36 -0.08 32.26
N TYR A 817 -13.08 0.01 32.62
CA TYR A 817 -12.18 1.06 32.13
C TYR A 817 -12.13 1.07 30.60
N GLY A 818 -11.89 -0.08 29.97
CA GLY A 818 -11.80 -0.21 28.51
C GLY A 818 -13.08 0.23 27.80
N THR A 819 -14.24 -0.06 28.38
CA THR A 819 -15.53 0.38 27.86
C THR A 819 -15.71 1.90 28.02
N ALA A 820 -15.39 2.43 29.19
CA ALA A 820 -15.51 3.86 29.50
C ALA A 820 -14.57 4.71 28.64
N ILE A 821 -13.28 4.37 28.56
CA ILE A 821 -12.30 5.11 27.76
C ILE A 821 -12.66 5.05 26.26
N ALA A 822 -13.08 3.89 25.75
CA ALA A 822 -13.48 3.79 24.35
C ALA A 822 -14.73 4.62 24.02
N ALA A 823 -15.67 4.77 24.97
CA ALA A 823 -16.84 5.61 24.82
C ALA A 823 -16.49 7.10 24.86
N HIS A 824 -15.64 7.50 25.82
CA HIS A 824 -15.15 8.88 25.96
C HIS A 824 -14.36 9.34 24.72
N LEU A 825 -13.35 8.56 24.29
CA LEU A 825 -12.55 8.91 23.11
C LEU A 825 -13.42 9.06 21.84
N ARG A 826 -14.47 8.24 21.68
CA ARG A 826 -15.45 8.39 20.59
C ARG A 826 -16.26 9.67 20.72
N TRP A 827 -16.73 9.97 21.94
CA TRP A 827 -17.49 11.18 22.20
C TRP A 827 -16.68 12.42 21.82
N GLU A 828 -15.38 12.48 22.14
CA GLU A 828 -14.53 13.62 21.76
C GLU A 828 -14.26 13.71 20.26
N GLU A 829 -14.03 12.58 19.60
CA GLU A 829 -13.90 12.52 18.14
C GLU A 829 -15.16 13.08 17.45
N ASP A 830 -16.32 12.72 17.99
CA ASP A 830 -17.62 13.14 17.48
C ASP A 830 -17.89 14.63 17.80
N HIS A 831 -17.64 15.08 19.03
CA HIS A 831 -18.11 16.39 19.51
C HIS A 831 -17.06 17.49 19.51
N LEU A 832 -15.79 17.17 19.73
CA LEU A 832 -14.71 18.14 19.89
C LEU A 832 -13.82 18.22 18.65
N GLN A 833 -13.29 17.09 18.16
CA GLN A 833 -12.21 17.11 17.15
C GLN A 833 -12.62 17.68 15.78
N ASN A 834 -13.91 17.65 15.45
CA ASN A 834 -14.43 18.17 14.18
C ASN A 834 -14.36 19.70 14.09
N MET A 835 -14.38 20.39 15.23
CA MET A 835 -14.37 21.85 15.33
C MET A 835 -13.00 22.47 15.00
N PRO A 836 -11.90 22.08 15.66
CA PRO A 836 -10.53 22.50 15.38
C PRO A 836 -10.15 22.34 13.91
N ARG A 837 -10.43 21.16 13.33
CA ARG A 837 -10.11 20.87 11.93
C ARG A 837 -10.79 21.81 10.95
N LYS A 838 -11.90 22.43 11.35
CA LYS A 838 -12.68 23.34 10.51
C LYS A 838 -12.29 24.80 10.70
N TYR A 839 -11.97 25.20 11.93
CA TYR A 839 -11.86 26.62 12.29
C TYR A 839 -10.45 27.05 12.75
N ILE A 840 -9.62 26.14 13.26
CA ILE A 840 -8.27 26.49 13.72
C ILE A 840 -7.30 26.60 12.53
N PRO A 841 -6.58 27.73 12.39
CA PRO A 841 -5.57 27.90 11.35
C PRO A 841 -4.43 26.87 11.48
N LEU A 842 -3.83 26.49 10.35
CA LEU A 842 -2.74 25.51 10.31
C LEU A 842 -1.55 25.88 11.21
N ALA A 843 -1.19 27.17 11.27
CA ALA A 843 -0.10 27.64 12.11
C ALA A 843 -0.36 27.38 13.60
N LEU A 844 -1.58 27.63 14.06
CA LEU A 844 -1.98 27.37 15.44
C LEU A 844 -2.08 25.87 15.71
N ALA A 845 -2.59 25.08 14.77
CA ALA A 845 -2.61 23.61 14.88
C ALA A 845 -1.19 23.02 15.05
N LYS A 846 -0.19 23.54 14.33
CA LYS A 846 1.21 23.15 14.51
C LYS A 846 1.75 23.59 15.87
N GLN A 847 1.36 24.78 16.35
CA GLN A 847 1.78 25.29 17.66
C GLN A 847 1.23 24.44 18.81
N ILE A 848 -0.04 24.06 18.77
CA ILE A 848 -0.66 23.17 19.76
C ILE A 848 0.17 21.88 19.94
N ILE A 849 0.60 21.25 18.85
CA ILE A 849 1.41 20.01 18.91
C ILE A 849 2.79 20.26 19.52
N ARG A 850 3.40 21.43 19.24
CA ARG A 850 4.65 21.83 19.89
C ARG A 850 4.46 21.98 21.39
N ASP A 851 3.35 22.58 21.79
CA ASP A 851 3.05 22.82 23.19
C ASP A 851 2.75 21.51 23.92
N CYS A 852 2.03 20.55 23.31
CA CYS A 852 1.88 19.18 23.84
C CYS A 852 3.25 18.48 24.00
N TRP A 853 4.15 18.63 23.01
CA TRP A 853 5.49 18.07 23.10
C TRP A 853 6.29 18.66 24.27
N VAL A 854 6.23 19.98 24.46
CA VAL A 854 6.91 20.70 25.54
C VAL A 854 6.31 20.38 26.90
N ALA A 855 4.99 20.18 26.98
CA ALA A 855 4.33 19.82 28.22
C ALA A 855 4.83 18.48 28.76
N THR A 856 5.09 17.49 27.90
CA THR A 856 5.52 16.14 28.30
C THR A 856 7.02 16.01 28.57
N PRO A 857 7.42 15.50 29.76
CA PRO A 857 8.82 15.24 30.07
C PRO A 857 9.48 14.32 29.04
N ALA A 858 10.78 14.52 28.81
CA ALA A 858 11.53 13.75 27.82
C ALA A 858 11.52 12.25 28.11
N ASP A 859 11.68 11.85 29.38
CA ASP A 859 11.67 10.45 29.80
C ASP A 859 10.30 9.78 29.55
N THR A 860 9.21 10.54 29.72
CA THR A 860 7.86 10.08 29.41
C THR A 860 7.69 9.84 27.91
N TRP A 861 8.19 10.74 27.05
CA TRP A 861 8.17 10.56 25.60
C TRP A 861 8.92 9.30 25.13
N HIS A 862 10.00 8.91 25.83
CA HIS A 862 10.74 7.69 25.53
C HIS A 862 9.90 6.41 25.70
N VAL A 863 8.85 6.45 26.51
CA VAL A 863 7.91 5.33 26.72
C VAL A 863 6.64 5.53 25.88
N LEU A 864 6.09 6.74 25.89
CA LEU A 864 4.82 7.08 25.25
C LEU A 864 4.87 6.96 23.73
N LEU A 865 5.90 7.50 23.08
CA LEU A 865 5.97 7.53 21.61
C LEU A 865 6.02 6.11 21.00
N PRO A 866 6.88 5.19 21.48
CA PRO A 866 6.86 3.79 21.01
C PRO A 866 5.53 3.10 21.29
N LEU A 867 4.96 3.28 22.49
CA LEU A 867 3.68 2.67 22.87
C LEU A 867 2.56 3.09 21.92
N LEU A 868 2.42 4.39 21.64
CA LEU A 868 1.40 4.90 20.72
C LEU A 868 1.57 4.34 19.32
N VAL A 869 2.83 4.29 18.84
CA VAL A 869 3.16 3.76 17.53
C VAL A 869 2.88 2.26 17.42
N GLU A 870 3.26 1.45 18.40
CA GLU A 870 2.99 0.00 18.39
C GLU A 870 1.51 -0.33 18.54
N SER A 871 0.78 0.47 19.32
CA SER A 871 -0.63 0.22 19.63
C SER A 871 -1.57 0.58 18.48
N MET A 872 -1.14 1.44 17.55
CA MET A 872 -1.92 1.70 16.34
C MET A 872 -1.94 0.45 15.44
N PRO A 873 -3.12 -0.01 15.00
CA PRO A 873 -3.25 -1.25 14.23
C PRO A 873 -2.69 -1.15 12.80
N MET A 874 -2.66 0.04 12.21
CA MET A 874 -2.30 0.23 10.79
C MET A 874 -1.00 1.02 10.63
N LEU A 875 -0.08 0.56 9.77
CA LEU A 875 1.19 1.22 9.46
C LEU A 875 0.99 2.66 8.99
N HIS A 876 -0.02 2.91 8.17
CA HIS A 876 -0.28 4.28 7.71
C HIS A 876 -0.73 5.20 8.85
N GLN A 877 -1.38 4.70 9.91
CA GLN A 877 -1.70 5.49 11.10
C GLN A 877 -0.41 5.83 11.85
N ARG A 878 0.49 4.84 12.02
CA ARG A 878 1.82 5.01 12.63
C ARG A 878 2.64 6.07 11.91
N VAL A 879 2.75 5.94 10.59
CA VAL A 879 3.46 6.90 9.72
C VAL A 879 2.82 8.29 9.82
N ARG A 880 1.48 8.38 9.77
CA ARG A 880 0.77 9.67 9.89
C ARG A 880 1.00 10.34 11.24
N PHE A 881 1.00 9.58 12.33
CA PHE A 881 1.24 10.11 13.67
C PHE A 881 2.65 10.72 13.77
N ILE A 882 3.65 10.04 13.20
CA ILE A 882 5.00 10.60 13.15
C ILE A 882 5.04 11.84 12.23
N LYS A 883 4.31 11.83 11.10
CA LYS A 883 4.20 13.01 10.22
C LYS A 883 3.57 14.22 10.91
N THR A 884 2.60 14.05 11.81
CA THR A 884 2.03 15.21 12.54
C THR A 884 3.08 15.87 13.44
N LEU A 885 3.94 15.07 14.09
CA LEU A 885 5.09 15.56 14.86
C LEU A 885 6.12 16.24 13.96
N LEU A 886 6.47 15.65 12.82
CA LEU A 886 7.42 16.22 11.86
C LEU A 886 6.93 17.52 11.23
N TRP A 887 5.63 17.67 11.01
CA TRP A 887 5.03 18.91 10.51
C TRP A 887 5.10 20.05 11.51
N ALA A 888 4.93 19.74 12.79
CA ALA A 888 5.05 20.70 13.86
C ALA A 888 6.51 21.03 14.17
N MET A 889 7.38 20.02 14.23
CA MET A 889 8.77 20.12 14.71
C MET A 889 9.74 19.38 13.77
N PRO A 890 9.92 19.85 12.52
CA PRO A 890 10.82 19.20 11.57
C PRO A 890 12.27 19.16 12.07
N GLU A 891 12.68 20.12 12.91
CA GLU A 891 14.00 20.19 13.54
C GLU A 891 14.29 19.03 14.51
N ARG A 892 13.27 18.29 14.96
CA ARG A 892 13.39 17.15 15.89
C ARG A 892 13.36 15.79 15.19
N CYS A 893 13.38 15.74 13.86
CA CYS A 893 13.21 14.54 13.06
C CYS A 893 14.03 13.32 13.53
N HIS A 894 15.36 13.48 13.70
CA HIS A 894 16.23 12.38 14.17
C HIS A 894 15.99 12.01 15.63
N HIS A 895 15.50 12.94 16.47
CA HIS A 895 15.19 12.66 17.86
C HIS A 895 14.01 11.69 17.96
N PHE A 896 12.95 11.92 17.18
CA PHE A 896 11.82 10.99 17.08
C PHE A 896 12.28 9.61 16.62
N GLY A 897 13.13 9.55 15.59
CA GLY A 897 13.69 8.29 15.12
C GLY A 897 14.54 7.57 16.15
N LEU A 898 15.31 8.28 16.99
CA LEU A 898 16.13 7.67 18.03
C LEU A 898 15.28 7.03 19.13
N ILE A 899 14.18 7.68 19.52
CA ILE A 899 13.21 7.14 20.49
C ILE A 899 12.61 5.85 19.92
N LEU A 900 12.10 5.92 18.69
CA LEU A 900 11.44 4.80 18.01
C LEU A 900 12.40 3.63 17.77
N ALA A 901 13.62 3.88 17.28
CA ALA A 901 14.61 2.83 17.02
C ALA A 901 14.96 1.98 18.26
N LYS A 902 14.81 2.55 19.46
CA LYS A 902 15.03 1.84 20.75
C LYS A 902 13.77 1.16 21.25
N GLY A 903 12.61 1.79 21.03
CA GLY A 903 11.33 1.40 21.61
C GLY A 903 10.53 0.40 20.80
N VAL A 904 10.58 0.47 19.46
CA VAL A 904 9.77 -0.40 18.59
C VAL A 904 10.54 -1.64 18.12
N ASP A 905 9.82 -2.71 17.78
CA ASP A 905 10.45 -3.90 17.21
C ASP A 905 11.10 -3.64 15.83
N ALA A 906 12.05 -4.51 15.46
CA ALA A 906 12.86 -4.32 14.25
C ALA A 906 12.03 -4.34 12.94
N VAL A 907 10.91 -5.06 12.90
CA VAL A 907 10.04 -5.13 11.72
C VAL A 907 9.29 -3.81 11.58
N ASN A 908 8.68 -3.33 12.66
CA ASN A 908 8.00 -2.03 12.65
C ASN A 908 8.96 -0.88 12.37
N TRP A 909 10.16 -0.88 12.95
CA TRP A 909 11.19 0.14 12.65
C TRP A 909 11.54 0.18 11.16
N ARG A 910 11.79 -0.99 10.54
CA ARG A 910 12.09 -1.08 9.11
C ARG A 910 10.94 -0.58 8.24
N ARG A 911 9.70 -0.95 8.58
CA ARG A 911 8.50 -0.55 7.82
C ARG A 911 8.25 0.95 7.92
N ILE A 912 8.43 1.54 9.10
CA ILE A 912 8.27 2.99 9.31
C ILE A 912 9.36 3.77 8.56
N THR A 913 10.62 3.35 8.67
CA THR A 913 11.75 4.04 8.02
C THR A 913 11.77 3.90 6.50
N ALA A 914 11.10 2.90 5.93
CA ALA A 914 10.86 2.81 4.49
C ALA A 914 9.88 3.90 3.99
N GLU A 915 8.94 4.32 4.83
CA GLU A 915 7.96 5.38 4.51
C GLU A 915 8.42 6.78 4.93
N LEU A 916 9.26 6.85 5.97
CA LEU A 916 9.83 8.06 6.56
C LEU A 916 11.36 7.94 6.69
N PRO A 917 12.10 7.89 5.57
CA PRO A 917 13.56 7.73 5.62
C PRO A 917 14.25 8.88 6.38
N GLU A 918 13.65 10.07 6.45
CA GLU A 918 14.19 11.23 7.13
C GLU A 918 14.37 11.06 8.64
N ILE A 919 13.61 10.17 9.31
CA ILE A 919 13.70 10.01 10.77
C ILE A 919 14.92 9.19 11.19
N VAL A 920 15.55 8.46 10.27
CA VAL A 920 16.68 7.56 10.58
C VAL A 920 17.82 8.38 11.22
N PRO A 921 18.20 8.12 12.49
CA PRO A 921 19.24 8.91 13.13
C PRO A 921 20.59 8.72 12.44
N ARG A 922 21.36 9.81 12.31
CA ARG A 922 22.72 9.77 11.76
C ARG A 922 23.58 8.76 12.55
N GLY A 923 24.32 7.91 11.84
CA GLY A 923 25.22 6.92 12.44
C GLY A 923 24.56 5.61 12.90
N VAL A 924 23.23 5.47 12.83
CA VAL A 924 22.50 4.21 13.14
C VAL A 924 22.43 3.28 11.91
N SER A 925 22.72 3.79 10.71
CA SER A 925 22.74 3.06 9.44
C SER A 925 23.97 3.48 8.64
N ALA A 926 24.67 2.50 8.04
CA ALA A 926 25.84 2.73 7.19
C ALA A 926 25.54 3.40 5.82
N VAL A 927 24.27 3.70 5.51
CA VAL A 927 23.86 4.12 4.15
C VAL A 927 23.10 5.45 4.13
N TRP A 928 22.71 6.02 5.28
CA TRP A 928 22.10 7.35 5.31
C TRP A 928 23.16 8.43 5.56
N GLU A 929 23.93 8.74 4.52
CA GLU A 929 24.77 9.93 4.45
C GLU A 929 23.94 11.05 3.81
N ARG A 930 23.28 11.88 4.63
CA ARG A 930 22.97 13.23 4.17
C ARG A 930 24.31 13.95 4.11
N TYR A 931 24.90 14.04 2.92
CA TYR A 931 26.00 14.99 2.71
C TYR A 931 25.46 16.39 3.04
N TYR A 932 26.15 17.03 3.99
CA TYR A 932 25.88 18.32 4.65
C TYR A 932 25.03 18.25 5.94
#